data_AF-A0AAA9ZBW5-F1
#
_entry.id   AF-A0AAA9ZBW5-F1
#
_cell.length_a   1.000
_cell.length_b   1.000
_cell.length_c   1.000
_cell.angle_alpha   90.00
_cell.angle_beta   90.00
_cell.angle_gamma   90.00
#
_symmetry.space_group_name_H-M   'P 1'
#
loop_
_entity.id
_entity.type
_entity.pdbx_description
1 polymer ?
#
loop_
_entity_poly.entity_id
_entity_poly.type
_entity_poly.pdbx_seq_one_letter_code
_entity_poly.pdbx_strand_id
1 'polypeptide(L)'
;MKLLALFLGLAVAVAVAIPIEELGPETVPFEEFGREHIPNEEVGDEYLPNEDEGLEHIPSEETGTEHMPVEQSPWSLVPDGNGHLHLVNTDPYNLAGQEEPEAHFNADTQTIFRLFTRNNRNTGHVITLGNAGTLGGFWNGGRQTRFIIHGWNNNGGSPVNTQIRNAYLDRGDFNVITVDWGAGAQNPNYVTARNHINAVGATVGRFVDFLNQSGGMSFNNVYITGHSLGGHTAGIAGKRVTRGRLHTVVALDPALPLFSINAPNERVAPTDANYVEVIHTNAGLLGFDLPIGQADFYPNGGRSQPGCGVDVAGTCAHSRAWEFFAESVRTGRFNSVRCANYDQILNNNCVSSGPNRNMGGEPSNIGIATLASPIDQRLSLIRDETGNLHLVNPDPYSVIEAELEPFFTPETDVIFRLFTRSNPVHGQILQWNNPASVSNSNFNPAHPTRFTIHGWNGGETSGLHGNIRQHYFTVGEFNVISVDWGAGANTINYITARNRVESVGDIMSRMINTMVSATGMSRNSISLIGHSLGAHAAGCAGKFQNGQIHTIVGLDPAGPLFSLGQSDIMAPSDAQYVEAVFSNAGLLGFDLPLGDANFYPNGGRSQPGCGIDLAGNCAHSRAHELFAESVSTTVGFWATRCASHAEVNAGNCTPSGASAAMGGEPSNHGRGVNGVFRFNTNSAFPFAMG
;
A
#
# COMPACT_ATOMS: atom_id res chain seq x y z
N MET A 1 7.17 6.04 -60.36
CA MET A 1 8.45 5.38 -60.71
C MET A 1 8.53 4.04 -59.98
N LYS A 2 8.90 2.96 -60.70
CA LYS A 2 9.77 1.81 -60.32
C LYS A 2 9.86 1.36 -58.83
N LEU A 3 9.85 0.06 -58.46
CA LEU A 3 9.64 -1.21 -59.19
C LEU A 3 9.62 -2.43 -58.21
N LEU A 4 8.82 -3.49 -58.49
CA LEU A 4 9.04 -4.93 -58.16
C LEU A 4 9.14 -5.38 -56.65
N ALA A 5 8.96 -6.64 -56.20
CA ALA A 5 8.62 -7.95 -56.82
C ALA A 5 7.97 -8.90 -55.75
N LEU A 6 6.88 -9.64 -56.04
CA LEU A 6 6.78 -11.10 -56.36
C LEU A 6 6.77 -12.14 -55.19
N PHE A 7 5.71 -13.00 -55.21
CA PHE A 7 5.68 -14.47 -54.94
C PHE A 7 5.86 -14.96 -53.48
N LEU A 8 5.30 -16.10 -53.01
CA LEU A 8 4.22 -17.00 -53.46
C LEU A 8 3.83 -17.89 -52.23
N GLY A 9 2.58 -18.33 -52.05
CA GLY A 9 2.24 -19.26 -50.96
C GLY A 9 0.76 -19.66 -50.90
N LEU A 10 0.42 -20.84 -51.42
CA LEU A 10 -0.95 -21.32 -51.60
C LEU A 10 -1.38 -22.26 -50.46
N ALA A 11 -2.59 -22.11 -49.92
CA ALA A 11 -3.38 -23.21 -49.35
C ALA A 11 -4.87 -22.85 -49.36
N VAL A 12 -5.69 -23.71 -49.99
CA VAL A 12 -7.16 -23.61 -50.06
C VAL A 12 -7.73 -24.95 -49.61
N ALA A 13 -8.88 -24.91 -48.92
CA ALA A 13 -9.89 -25.97 -48.71
C ALA A 13 -10.21 -26.21 -47.22
N VAL A 14 -11.44 -26.54 -46.82
CA VAL A 14 -12.78 -26.45 -47.45
C VAL A 14 -13.78 -26.41 -46.27
N ALA A 15 -14.89 -25.68 -46.40
CA ALA A 15 -15.96 -25.74 -45.40
C ALA A 15 -16.89 -26.94 -45.65
N VAL A 16 -17.23 -27.69 -44.60
CA VAL A 16 -18.35 -28.64 -44.59
C VAL A 16 -19.12 -28.44 -43.28
N ALA A 17 -20.41 -28.16 -43.38
CA ALA A 17 -21.36 -28.12 -42.28
C ALA A 17 -22.41 -29.21 -42.48
N ILE A 18 -22.88 -29.88 -41.41
CA ILE A 18 -24.28 -30.25 -41.05
C ILE A 18 -24.25 -30.88 -39.62
N PRO A 19 -25.37 -31.15 -38.91
CA PRO A 19 -26.62 -30.41 -38.69
C PRO A 19 -26.85 -30.04 -37.19
N ILE A 20 -28.04 -29.49 -36.91
CA ILE A 20 -28.64 -29.10 -35.63
C ILE A 20 -29.26 -30.34 -34.92
N GLU A 21 -29.35 -30.33 -33.58
CA GLU A 21 -30.40 -31.08 -32.84
C GLU A 21 -30.97 -30.21 -31.70
N GLU A 22 -32.29 -30.27 -31.49
CA GLU A 22 -33.04 -29.45 -30.52
C GLU A 22 -33.17 -30.14 -29.16
N LEU A 23 -33.21 -29.35 -28.06
CA LEU A 23 -33.85 -29.76 -26.81
C LEU A 23 -34.65 -28.58 -26.24
N GLY A 24 -35.93 -28.84 -25.91
CA GLY A 24 -36.92 -27.82 -25.55
C GLY A 24 -37.00 -27.50 -24.04
N PRO A 25 -37.95 -26.63 -23.64
CA PRO A 25 -38.13 -26.21 -22.26
C PRO A 25 -39.08 -27.13 -21.48
N GLU A 26 -38.68 -27.56 -20.28
CA GLU A 26 -39.60 -28.19 -19.32
C GLU A 26 -40.24 -27.14 -18.38
N THR A 27 -41.57 -27.23 -18.26
CA THR A 27 -42.40 -26.46 -17.33
C THR A 27 -42.94 -27.37 -16.23
N VAL A 28 -43.06 -26.87 -15.00
CA VAL A 28 -43.72 -27.58 -13.88
C VAL A 28 -44.64 -26.58 -13.13
N PRO A 29 -45.85 -26.97 -12.65
CA PRO A 29 -46.96 -26.02 -12.51
C PRO A 29 -47.27 -25.55 -11.07
N PHE A 30 -48.12 -24.53 -11.00
CA PHE A 30 -48.84 -24.06 -9.81
C PHE A 30 -50.09 -24.92 -9.50
N GLU A 31 -50.42 -25.09 -8.22
CA GLU A 31 -51.81 -25.25 -7.73
C GLU A 31 -51.99 -24.47 -6.41
N GLU A 32 -53.24 -24.07 -6.12
CA GLU A 32 -53.60 -23.14 -5.03
C GLU A 32 -54.91 -23.59 -4.33
N PHE A 33 -55.15 -23.05 -3.13
CA PHE A 33 -56.41 -22.96 -2.36
C PHE A 33 -56.82 -24.05 -1.35
N GLY A 34 -57.18 -23.55 -0.16
CA GLY A 34 -57.96 -24.22 0.88
C GLY A 34 -58.15 -23.33 2.12
N ARG A 35 -59.29 -22.60 2.21
CA ARG A 35 -59.69 -21.75 3.35
C ARG A 35 -60.67 -22.49 4.27
N GLU A 36 -60.65 -22.17 5.57
CA GLU A 36 -61.79 -22.14 6.53
C GLU A 36 -61.26 -21.59 7.89
N HIS A 37 -62.04 -21.06 8.85
CA HIS A 37 -63.10 -20.02 8.83
C HIS A 37 -63.09 -19.29 10.20
N ILE A 38 -63.77 -18.14 10.31
CA ILE A 38 -63.91 -17.28 11.52
C ILE A 38 -65.01 -17.87 12.47
N PRO A 39 -65.29 -17.42 13.74
CA PRO A 39 -65.41 -16.01 14.17
C PRO A 39 -65.08 -15.59 15.65
N ASN A 40 -64.97 -14.27 15.83
CA ASN A 40 -65.43 -13.33 16.89
C ASN A 40 -65.63 -13.76 18.36
N GLU A 41 -65.27 -12.85 19.29
CA GLU A 41 -66.14 -11.87 20.03
C GLU A 41 -65.27 -11.12 21.08
N GLU A 42 -65.69 -10.05 21.79
CA GLU A 42 -66.30 -8.72 21.48
C GLU A 42 -66.34 -7.90 22.81
N VAL A 43 -66.34 -6.55 22.81
CA VAL A 43 -66.61 -5.64 23.98
C VAL A 43 -65.54 -5.72 25.14
N GLY A 44 -65.21 -4.76 26.01
CA GLY A 44 -65.59 -3.37 26.37
C GLY A 44 -65.25 -3.14 27.87
N ASP A 45 -65.06 -1.96 28.46
CA ASP A 45 -65.10 -0.56 27.98
C ASP A 45 -64.17 0.36 28.87
N GLU A 46 -64.64 1.55 29.28
CA GLU A 46 -63.92 2.66 29.94
C GLU A 46 -63.65 2.52 31.48
N TYR A 47 -62.57 3.12 32.00
CA TYR A 47 -62.62 4.31 32.92
C TYR A 47 -61.23 4.88 33.32
N LEU A 48 -61.21 6.18 33.69
CA LEU A 48 -60.08 7.00 34.20
C LEU A 48 -60.23 7.26 35.74
N PRO A 49 -59.37 8.05 36.45
CA PRO A 49 -57.89 8.20 36.45
C PRO A 49 -57.26 8.15 37.88
N ASN A 50 -55.92 8.17 38.02
CA ASN A 50 -55.14 9.15 38.83
C ASN A 50 -53.66 8.77 39.12
N GLU A 51 -52.78 9.75 38.87
CA GLU A 51 -51.63 10.28 39.64
C GLU A 51 -50.54 9.40 40.32
N ASP A 52 -49.30 9.93 40.16
CA ASP A 52 -48.09 9.91 40.99
C ASP A 52 -46.98 8.81 40.90
N GLU A 53 -45.81 9.34 40.46
CA GLU A 53 -44.40 9.10 40.83
C GLU A 53 -43.77 7.69 40.92
N GLY A 54 -42.56 7.58 40.32
CA GLY A 54 -41.44 6.89 40.98
C GLY A 54 -40.80 5.66 40.32
N LEU A 55 -39.90 5.90 39.36
CA LEU A 55 -38.66 5.14 39.05
C LEU A 55 -38.63 3.59 39.00
N GLU A 56 -38.18 3.08 37.83
CA GLU A 56 -37.30 1.90 37.62
C GLU A 56 -37.68 0.52 38.20
N HIS A 57 -38.25 -0.37 37.37
CA HIS A 57 -37.55 -1.61 36.95
C HIS A 57 -38.12 -2.23 35.65
N ILE A 58 -37.33 -3.10 35.02
CA ILE A 58 -37.52 -3.65 33.64
C ILE A 58 -38.51 -4.84 33.65
N PRO A 59 -39.27 -5.09 32.55
CA PRO A 59 -39.07 -6.39 31.88
C PRO A 59 -39.24 -6.42 30.33
N SER A 60 -38.58 -7.44 29.76
CA SER A 60 -38.90 -8.20 28.53
C SER A 60 -38.93 -7.53 27.14
N GLU A 61 -37.98 -8.01 26.34
CA GLU A 61 -37.91 -8.09 24.88
C GLU A 61 -39.26 -8.34 24.17
N GLU A 62 -39.43 -7.72 23.00
CA GLU A 62 -39.95 -8.45 21.84
C GLU A 62 -39.17 -8.05 20.58
N THR A 63 -38.91 -9.01 19.70
CA THR A 63 -37.83 -8.95 18.70
C THR A 63 -38.30 -8.36 17.36
N GLY A 64 -37.78 -7.18 17.01
CA GLY A 64 -37.89 -6.61 15.67
C GLY A 64 -36.68 -6.94 14.80
N THR A 65 -36.82 -7.84 13.83
CA THR A 65 -35.75 -8.15 12.87
C THR A 65 -35.68 -7.08 11.77
N GLU A 66 -34.72 -6.15 11.87
CA GLU A 66 -34.28 -5.32 10.74
C GLU A 66 -32.87 -5.72 10.27
N HIS A 67 -32.69 -5.76 8.95
CA HIS A 67 -31.43 -6.15 8.33
C HIS A 67 -30.36 -5.07 8.51
N MET A 68 -29.32 -5.37 9.29
CA MET A 68 -28.14 -4.51 9.38
C MET A 68 -27.37 -4.45 8.05
N PRO A 69 -26.87 -3.28 7.62
CA PRO A 69 -25.83 -3.19 6.59
C PRO A 69 -24.57 -3.89 7.10
N VAL A 70 -23.89 -4.63 6.21
CA VAL A 70 -22.65 -5.34 6.56
C VAL A 70 -21.52 -4.34 6.78
N GLU A 71 -21.20 -4.06 8.05
CA GLU A 71 -19.94 -3.43 8.44
C GLU A 71 -18.77 -4.24 7.87
N GLN A 72 -17.76 -3.55 7.31
CA GLN A 72 -16.49 -4.21 7.05
C GLN A 72 -15.79 -4.46 8.39
N SER A 73 -16.01 -5.67 8.89
CA SER A 73 -15.43 -6.20 10.11
C SER A 73 -13.91 -5.98 10.13
N PRO A 74 -13.29 -5.53 11.24
CA PRO A 74 -11.83 -5.40 11.37
C PRO A 74 -11.11 -6.75 11.32
N TRP A 75 -11.89 -7.83 11.24
CA TRP A 75 -11.48 -9.22 11.20
C TRP A 75 -11.21 -9.69 9.76
N SER A 76 -9.93 -9.74 9.39
CA SER A 76 -9.45 -10.33 8.13
C SER A 76 -9.26 -11.84 8.27
N LEU A 77 -9.53 -12.61 7.22
CA LEU A 77 -9.10 -14.02 7.15
C LEU A 77 -7.65 -14.08 6.69
N VAL A 78 -6.72 -14.27 7.63
CA VAL A 78 -5.28 -14.45 7.36
C VAL A 78 -4.94 -15.93 7.57
N PRO A 79 -4.18 -16.57 6.67
CA PRO A 79 -3.80 -17.96 6.86
C PRO A 79 -2.54 -18.15 7.69
N ASP A 80 -2.47 -19.31 8.33
CA ASP A 80 -1.21 -19.86 8.83
C ASP A 80 -0.39 -20.51 7.71
N GLY A 81 0.91 -20.77 7.96
CA GLY A 81 1.79 -21.37 6.94
C GLY A 81 1.42 -22.79 6.48
N ASN A 82 0.46 -23.47 7.13
CA ASN A 82 -0.07 -24.79 6.75
C ASN A 82 -1.33 -24.71 5.88
N GLY A 83 -1.85 -23.50 5.65
CA GLY A 83 -3.01 -23.28 4.80
C GLY A 83 -4.35 -23.21 5.54
N HIS A 84 -4.38 -23.09 6.87
CA HIS A 84 -5.64 -22.85 7.58
C HIS A 84 -5.91 -21.35 7.71
N LEU A 85 -7.15 -20.95 7.43
CA LEU A 85 -7.62 -19.58 7.63
C LEU A 85 -7.93 -19.32 9.10
N HIS A 86 -7.47 -18.18 9.60
CA HIS A 86 -7.75 -17.67 10.94
C HIS A 86 -8.38 -16.29 10.80
N LEU A 87 -9.53 -16.10 11.45
CA LEU A 87 -10.22 -14.82 11.49
C LEU A 87 -9.51 -13.93 12.52
N VAL A 88 -8.89 -12.84 12.08
CA VAL A 88 -8.02 -12.02 12.94
C VAL A 88 -8.25 -10.54 12.79
N ASN A 89 -8.29 -9.87 13.94
CA ASN A 89 -8.36 -8.43 13.99
C ASN A 89 -7.04 -7.83 13.47
N THR A 90 -7.12 -7.18 12.31
CA THR A 90 -5.99 -6.51 11.62
C THR A 90 -5.90 -5.03 11.95
N ASP A 91 -6.83 -4.48 12.73
CA ASP A 91 -6.81 -3.10 13.21
C ASP A 91 -5.88 -2.99 14.44
N PRO A 92 -4.75 -2.27 14.36
CA PRO A 92 -3.82 -2.10 15.48
C PRO A 92 -4.35 -1.16 16.57
N TYR A 93 -5.52 -0.53 16.39
CA TYR A 93 -6.12 0.42 17.32
C TYR A 93 -7.42 -0.13 17.97
N ASN A 94 -8.13 -1.04 17.31
CA ASN A 94 -9.34 -1.67 17.85
C ASN A 94 -9.03 -2.96 18.64
N LEU A 95 -8.36 -2.83 19.78
CA LEU A 95 -8.01 -3.93 20.68
C LEU A 95 -9.09 -4.25 21.74
N ALA A 96 -10.31 -3.71 21.58
CA ALA A 96 -11.37 -3.82 22.57
C ALA A 96 -11.93 -5.24 22.68
N GLY A 97 -11.50 -5.99 23.71
CA GLY A 97 -12.08 -7.30 24.05
C GLY A 97 -11.09 -8.39 24.49
N GLN A 98 -9.77 -8.16 24.45
CA GLN A 98 -8.79 -9.08 25.02
C GLN A 98 -8.10 -8.49 26.25
N GLU A 99 -8.88 -8.27 27.31
CA GLU A 99 -8.38 -8.11 28.68
C GLU A 99 -7.96 -9.48 29.26
N GLU A 100 -6.93 -10.09 28.67
CA GLU A 100 -6.08 -11.05 29.37
C GLU A 100 -4.64 -10.57 29.17
N PRO A 101 -3.85 -10.32 30.23
CA PRO A 101 -2.47 -9.91 30.09
C PRO A 101 -1.65 -11.10 29.61
N GLU A 102 -1.54 -11.25 28.28
CA GLU A 102 -0.66 -12.25 27.67
C GLU A 102 0.73 -12.15 28.31
N ALA A 103 1.21 -13.26 28.86
CA ALA A 103 2.48 -13.31 29.56
C ALA A 103 3.59 -12.83 28.62
N HIS A 104 4.23 -11.69 28.95
CA HIS A 104 5.20 -11.00 28.11
C HIS A 104 6.14 -11.97 27.39
N PHE A 105 5.97 -12.11 26.07
CA PHE A 105 6.74 -13.07 25.28
C PHE A 105 8.24 -12.76 25.38
N ASN A 106 8.97 -13.69 25.99
CA ASN A 106 10.41 -13.63 26.13
C ASN A 106 11.07 -14.54 25.10
N ALA A 107 11.54 -13.94 24.01
CA ALA A 107 12.17 -14.66 22.91
C ALA A 107 13.33 -15.57 23.35
N ASP A 108 14.14 -15.19 24.36
CA ASP A 108 15.30 -15.99 24.78
C ASP A 108 14.94 -17.27 25.54
N THR A 109 13.76 -17.34 26.18
CA THR A 109 13.30 -18.53 26.91
C THR A 109 12.20 -19.30 26.19
N GLN A 110 11.45 -18.63 25.30
CA GLN A 110 10.29 -19.20 24.58
C GLN A 110 10.55 -19.48 23.09
N THR A 111 11.76 -19.18 22.57
CA THR A 111 12.23 -19.70 21.28
C THR A 111 13.02 -21.00 21.50
N ILE A 112 12.49 -22.12 21.00
CA ILE A 112 13.07 -23.46 21.21
C ILE A 112 13.85 -23.91 19.97
N PHE A 113 15.16 -24.11 20.12
CA PHE A 113 16.03 -24.63 19.08
C PHE A 113 16.11 -26.15 19.14
N ARG A 114 15.57 -26.86 18.12
CA ARG A 114 15.64 -28.33 18.05
C ARG A 114 16.51 -28.79 16.89
N LEU A 115 17.60 -29.48 17.22
CA LEU A 115 18.52 -30.12 16.29
C LEU A 115 17.98 -31.48 15.82
N PHE A 116 17.94 -31.64 14.51
CA PHE A 116 17.67 -32.88 13.80
C PHE A 116 18.86 -33.23 12.90
N THR A 117 19.19 -34.51 12.85
CA THR A 117 20.16 -35.13 11.96
C THR A 117 19.56 -36.41 11.39
N ARG A 118 20.25 -37.10 10.47
CA ARG A 118 19.83 -38.43 9.99
C ARG A 118 19.69 -39.47 11.12
N ASN A 119 20.35 -39.27 12.25
CA ASN A 119 20.31 -40.19 13.40
C ASN A 119 19.16 -39.91 14.38
N ASN A 120 18.46 -38.77 14.26
CA ASN A 120 17.34 -38.40 15.13
C ASN A 120 16.22 -37.66 14.37
N ARG A 121 15.94 -38.07 13.12
CA ARG A 121 15.06 -37.36 12.17
C ARG A 121 13.69 -36.96 12.71
N ASN A 122 13.11 -37.79 13.58
CA ASN A 122 11.74 -37.63 14.09
C ASN A 122 11.69 -37.01 15.49
N THR A 123 12.79 -37.07 16.25
CA THR A 123 12.86 -36.65 17.66
C THR A 123 13.99 -35.64 17.81
N GLY A 124 13.63 -34.35 17.73
CA GLY A 124 14.58 -33.25 17.77
C GLY A 124 15.24 -33.11 19.14
N HIS A 125 16.57 -32.98 19.15
CA HIS A 125 17.37 -32.75 20.34
C HIS A 125 17.38 -31.25 20.67
N VAL A 126 16.91 -30.85 21.86
CA VAL A 126 16.85 -29.43 22.25
C VAL A 126 18.25 -28.93 22.61
N ILE A 127 18.66 -27.81 22.01
CA ILE A 127 19.87 -27.08 22.39
C ILE A 127 19.43 -25.76 23.04
N THR A 128 19.92 -25.48 24.24
CA THR A 128 19.61 -24.27 25.00
C THR A 128 20.67 -23.20 24.72
N LEU A 129 20.23 -21.98 24.37
CA LEU A 129 21.09 -20.82 24.17
C LEU A 129 22.00 -20.60 25.40
N GLY A 130 23.30 -20.46 25.16
CA GLY A 130 24.30 -20.21 26.21
C GLY A 130 24.74 -21.44 27.01
N ASN A 131 24.13 -22.62 26.82
CA ASN A 131 24.50 -23.84 27.54
C ASN A 131 25.15 -24.87 26.61
N ALA A 132 26.48 -24.82 26.49
CA ALA A 132 27.27 -25.73 25.65
C ALA A 132 27.09 -27.22 26.00
N GLY A 133 26.72 -27.55 27.24
CA GLY A 133 26.41 -28.93 27.65
C GLY A 133 25.20 -29.53 26.93
N THR A 134 24.32 -28.69 26.36
CA THR A 134 23.12 -29.12 25.63
C THR A 134 23.35 -29.42 24.15
N LEU A 135 24.56 -29.23 23.59
CA LEU A 135 24.84 -29.57 22.18
C LEU A 135 24.59 -31.06 21.89
N GLY A 136 24.90 -31.93 22.86
CA GLY A 136 24.64 -33.36 22.80
C GLY A 136 25.45 -34.12 21.73
N GLY A 137 25.27 -35.44 21.68
CA GLY A 137 25.99 -36.33 20.76
C GLY A 137 25.55 -36.26 19.29
N PHE A 138 24.47 -35.54 18.98
CA PHE A 138 23.97 -35.37 17.61
C PHE A 138 24.63 -34.17 16.89
N TRP A 139 25.14 -33.19 17.63
CA TRP A 139 25.76 -32.00 17.08
C TRP A 139 27.16 -32.28 16.50
N ASN A 140 27.48 -31.65 15.37
CA ASN A 140 28.83 -31.66 14.80
C ASN A 140 29.12 -30.31 14.11
N GLY A 141 30.00 -29.49 14.69
CA GLY A 141 30.35 -28.16 14.15
C GLY A 141 30.99 -28.16 12.75
N GLY A 142 31.55 -29.29 12.31
CA GLY A 142 32.09 -29.46 10.96
C GLY A 142 31.03 -29.72 9.89
N ARG A 143 29.79 -30.06 10.27
CA ARG A 143 28.68 -30.23 9.32
C ARG A 143 28.12 -28.88 8.87
N GLN A 144 27.44 -28.91 7.73
CA GLN A 144 26.64 -27.79 7.27
C GLN A 144 25.38 -27.65 8.14
N THR A 145 25.05 -26.40 8.50
CA THR A 145 23.93 -26.10 9.42
C THR A 145 22.82 -25.36 8.67
N ARG A 146 21.58 -25.80 8.88
CA ARG A 146 20.37 -25.26 8.22
C ARG A 146 19.35 -24.89 9.28
N PHE A 147 19.04 -23.60 9.40
CA PHE A 147 17.97 -23.12 10.27
C PHE A 147 16.67 -23.02 9.46
N ILE A 148 15.55 -23.35 10.09
CA ILE A 148 14.21 -23.23 9.50
C ILE A 148 13.32 -22.50 10.50
N ILE A 149 12.75 -21.36 10.07
CA ILE A 149 11.89 -20.48 10.89
C ILE A 149 10.48 -20.45 10.29
N HIS A 150 9.49 -20.90 11.07
CA HIS A 150 8.09 -20.87 10.65
C HIS A 150 7.50 -19.46 10.71
N GLY A 151 6.38 -19.27 10.01
CA GLY A 151 5.61 -18.03 10.00
C GLY A 151 4.64 -17.88 11.19
N TRP A 152 3.68 -17.00 10.99
CA TRP A 152 2.57 -16.76 11.91
C TRP A 152 1.66 -18.00 12.07
N ASN A 153 1.07 -18.13 13.25
CA ASN A 153 0.27 -19.25 13.74
C ASN A 153 0.80 -20.66 13.37
N ASN A 154 2.12 -20.81 13.43
CA ASN A 154 2.82 -22.08 13.25
C ASN A 154 3.71 -22.36 14.46
N ASN A 155 4.27 -23.56 14.51
CA ASN A 155 5.25 -23.96 15.52
C ASN A 155 6.30 -24.93 14.92
N GLY A 156 7.20 -25.41 15.78
CA GLY A 156 8.27 -26.35 15.44
C GLY A 156 7.84 -27.62 14.69
N GLY A 157 6.59 -28.06 14.85
CA GLY A 157 6.02 -29.24 14.22
C GLY A 157 5.28 -29.00 12.89
N SER A 158 5.06 -27.75 12.49
CA SER A 158 4.31 -27.40 11.27
C SER A 158 4.95 -27.98 9.98
N PRO A 159 4.15 -28.34 8.96
CA PRO A 159 4.58 -28.65 7.59
C PRO A 159 5.79 -27.85 7.06
N VAL A 160 5.80 -26.52 7.15
CA VAL A 160 6.95 -25.69 6.73
C VAL A 160 8.28 -26.17 7.33
N ASN A 161 8.31 -26.42 8.65
CA ASN A 161 9.51 -26.88 9.34
C ASN A 161 9.80 -28.34 9.03
N THR A 162 8.80 -29.22 9.05
CA THR A 162 8.99 -30.66 8.90
C THR A 162 9.34 -31.08 7.48
N GLN A 163 8.75 -30.47 6.46
CA GLN A 163 9.01 -30.79 5.06
C GLN A 163 10.38 -30.30 4.58
N ILE A 164 10.75 -29.05 4.89
CA ILE A 164 12.10 -28.51 4.61
C ILE A 164 13.16 -29.29 5.39
N ARG A 165 12.92 -29.61 6.66
CA ARG A 165 13.83 -30.47 7.45
C ARG A 165 14.04 -31.82 6.79
N ASN A 166 12.95 -32.48 6.40
CA ASN A 166 13.03 -33.77 5.74
C ASN A 166 13.83 -33.66 4.43
N ALA A 167 13.61 -32.61 3.62
CA ALA A 167 14.35 -32.39 2.37
C ALA A 167 15.87 -32.31 2.58
N TYR A 168 16.33 -31.51 3.54
CA TYR A 168 17.77 -31.46 3.88
C TYR A 168 18.30 -32.81 4.37
N LEU A 169 17.58 -33.49 5.28
CA LEU A 169 18.01 -34.78 5.83
C LEU A 169 17.96 -35.93 4.81
N ASP A 170 17.12 -35.83 3.78
CA ASP A 170 17.15 -36.71 2.60
C ASP A 170 18.43 -36.45 1.80
N ARG A 171 18.72 -35.16 1.52
CA ARG A 171 19.82 -34.68 0.68
C ARG A 171 21.23 -34.95 1.24
N GLY A 172 21.43 -34.88 2.56
CA GLY A 172 22.78 -34.96 3.15
C GLY A 172 22.87 -35.04 4.68
N ASP A 173 24.11 -35.04 5.17
CA ASP A 173 24.46 -35.08 6.59
C ASP A 173 24.56 -33.65 7.16
N PHE A 174 23.40 -33.06 7.46
CA PHE A 174 23.30 -31.71 8.01
C PHE A 174 23.03 -31.68 9.52
N ASN A 175 23.37 -30.56 10.16
CA ASN A 175 22.70 -30.11 11.37
C ASN A 175 21.46 -29.31 10.94
N VAL A 176 20.25 -29.84 11.08
CA VAL A 176 19.03 -29.08 10.76
C VAL A 176 18.39 -28.61 12.06
N ILE A 177 18.26 -27.30 12.24
CA ILE A 177 17.71 -26.68 13.44
C ILE A 177 16.39 -26.01 13.10
N THR A 178 15.29 -26.53 13.65
CA THR A 178 14.02 -25.80 13.61
C THR A 178 14.03 -24.75 14.72
N VAL A 179 13.75 -23.51 14.37
CA VAL A 179 13.46 -22.43 15.31
C VAL A 179 11.96 -22.45 15.57
N ASP A 180 11.58 -22.89 16.76
CA ASP A 180 10.20 -22.94 17.21
C ASP A 180 9.93 -21.75 18.13
N TRP A 181 9.27 -20.73 17.59
CA TRP A 181 8.82 -19.56 18.33
C TRP A 181 7.29 -19.58 18.49
N GLY A 182 6.66 -20.77 18.45
CA GLY A 182 5.21 -20.96 18.49
C GLY A 182 4.51 -20.21 19.62
N ALA A 183 5.15 -20.10 20.79
CA ALA A 183 4.64 -19.32 21.93
C ALA A 183 4.43 -17.81 21.64
N GLY A 184 5.16 -17.23 20.68
CA GLY A 184 4.97 -15.86 20.21
C GLY A 184 4.30 -15.76 18.83
N ALA A 185 4.20 -16.87 18.09
CA ALA A 185 3.64 -16.94 16.73
C ALA A 185 2.17 -17.35 16.70
N GLN A 186 1.74 -18.24 17.59
CA GLN A 186 0.37 -18.77 17.69
C GLN A 186 -0.51 -17.81 18.48
N ASN A 187 -0.62 -16.59 17.96
CA ASN A 187 -1.37 -15.49 18.55
C ASN A 187 -2.50 -15.08 17.59
N PRO A 188 -3.77 -14.97 18.04
CA PRO A 188 -4.86 -14.50 17.21
C PRO A 188 -4.70 -13.04 16.77
N ASN A 189 -3.87 -12.25 17.46
CA ASN A 189 -3.46 -10.92 17.03
C ASN A 189 -2.19 -11.01 16.16
N TYR A 190 -2.35 -10.80 14.85
CA TYR A 190 -1.24 -10.76 13.90
C TYR A 190 -0.23 -9.64 14.21
N VAL A 191 -0.69 -8.47 14.70
CA VAL A 191 0.17 -7.33 15.06
C VAL A 191 1.13 -7.72 16.19
N THR A 192 0.62 -8.44 17.21
CA THR A 192 1.41 -8.94 18.34
C THR A 192 2.51 -9.90 17.85
N ALA A 193 2.14 -10.91 17.05
CA ALA A 193 3.11 -11.85 16.48
C ALA A 193 4.13 -11.18 15.54
N ARG A 194 3.69 -10.20 14.73
CA ARG A 194 4.58 -9.37 13.90
C ARG A 194 5.60 -8.62 14.74
N ASN A 195 5.20 -8.04 15.86
CA ASN A 195 6.11 -7.27 16.72
C ASN A 195 7.15 -8.16 17.44
N HIS A 196 6.84 -9.44 17.67
CA HIS A 196 7.78 -10.39 18.25
C HIS A 196 8.99 -10.73 17.35
N ILE A 197 8.90 -10.60 16.02
CA ILE A 197 9.96 -11.11 15.12
C ILE A 197 11.32 -10.45 15.32
N ASN A 198 11.35 -9.19 15.77
CA ASN A 198 12.59 -8.47 16.06
C ASN A 198 13.34 -9.09 17.25
N ALA A 199 12.61 -9.50 18.29
CA ALA A 199 13.17 -10.20 19.44
C ALA A 199 13.62 -11.62 19.06
N VAL A 200 12.77 -12.38 18.36
CA VAL A 200 13.10 -13.74 17.88
C VAL A 200 14.34 -13.72 16.98
N GLY A 201 14.41 -12.81 16.00
CA GLY A 201 15.57 -12.67 15.12
C GLY A 201 16.85 -12.34 15.90
N ALA A 202 16.77 -11.49 16.92
CA ALA A 202 17.92 -11.21 17.79
C ALA A 202 18.34 -12.43 18.64
N THR A 203 17.40 -13.23 19.14
CA THR A 203 17.67 -14.50 19.83
C THR A 203 18.30 -15.54 18.89
N VAL A 204 17.82 -15.66 17.65
CA VAL A 204 18.41 -16.54 16.62
C VAL A 204 19.83 -16.09 16.28
N GLY A 205 20.09 -14.78 16.13
CA GLY A 205 21.42 -14.23 15.92
C GLY A 205 22.40 -14.58 17.05
N ARG A 206 21.99 -14.37 18.31
CA ARG A 206 22.75 -14.80 19.50
C ARG A 206 23.00 -16.31 19.52
N PHE A 207 22.04 -17.11 19.10
CA PHE A 207 22.17 -18.57 19.06
C PHE A 207 23.12 -19.06 17.96
N VAL A 208 23.14 -18.41 16.80
CA VAL A 208 24.14 -18.66 15.74
C VAL A 208 25.55 -18.30 16.23
N ASP A 209 25.71 -17.15 16.90
CA ASP A 209 26.99 -16.73 17.51
C ASP A 209 27.47 -17.73 18.58
N PHE A 210 26.56 -18.23 19.43
CA PHE A 210 26.83 -19.27 20.42
C PHE A 210 27.26 -20.60 19.77
N LEU A 211 26.59 -21.05 18.70
CA LEU A 211 26.96 -22.27 17.98
C LEU A 211 28.30 -22.15 17.23
N ASN A 212 28.68 -20.94 16.79
CA ASN A 212 30.04 -20.68 16.35
C ASN A 212 31.05 -20.81 17.50
N GLN A 213 30.81 -20.11 18.61
CA GLN A 213 31.76 -20.00 19.72
C GLN A 213 31.95 -21.32 20.48
N SER A 214 30.86 -22.01 20.81
CA SER A 214 30.86 -23.23 21.64
C SER A 214 30.66 -24.51 20.84
N GLY A 215 30.00 -24.42 19.68
CA GLY A 215 29.72 -25.57 18.82
C GLY A 215 30.77 -25.83 17.72
N GLY A 216 31.70 -24.90 17.47
CA GLY A 216 32.71 -25.01 16.42
C GLY A 216 32.17 -24.81 15.00
N MET A 217 30.98 -24.24 14.84
CA MET A 217 30.33 -24.00 13.55
C MET A 217 31.00 -22.86 12.76
N SER A 218 31.29 -23.08 11.47
CA SER A 218 31.72 -22.02 10.55
C SER A 218 30.54 -21.26 9.95
N PHE A 219 30.59 -19.93 9.90
CA PHE A 219 29.54 -19.10 9.30
C PHE A 219 29.34 -19.36 7.80
N ASN A 220 30.40 -19.74 7.08
CA ASN A 220 30.35 -20.16 5.68
C ASN A 220 29.54 -21.45 5.45
N ASN A 221 29.09 -22.13 6.51
CA ASN A 221 28.27 -23.33 6.45
C ASN A 221 26.81 -23.10 6.90
N VAL A 222 26.42 -21.86 7.25
CA VAL A 222 25.12 -21.54 7.87
C VAL A 222 24.15 -20.95 6.87
N TYR A 223 23.01 -21.62 6.69
CA TYR A 223 21.87 -21.07 5.97
C TYR A 223 20.72 -20.86 6.95
N ILE A 224 19.97 -19.77 6.80
CA ILE A 224 18.70 -19.55 7.52
C ILE A 224 17.58 -19.41 6.50
N THR A 225 16.64 -20.36 6.52
CA THR A 225 15.42 -20.34 5.72
C THR A 225 14.26 -19.95 6.60
N GLY A 226 13.36 -19.08 6.13
CA GLY A 226 12.13 -18.77 6.87
C GLY A 226 10.96 -18.41 5.97
N HIS A 227 9.74 -18.69 6.43
CA HIS A 227 8.50 -18.45 5.68
C HIS A 227 7.65 -17.34 6.32
N SER A 228 6.99 -16.51 5.52
CA SER A 228 6.09 -15.45 6.00
C SER A 228 6.82 -14.52 7.00
N LEU A 229 6.27 -14.28 8.20
CA LEU A 229 6.97 -13.60 9.31
C LEU A 229 8.38 -14.19 9.62
N GLY A 230 8.53 -15.52 9.49
CA GLY A 230 9.79 -16.22 9.67
C GLY A 230 10.84 -15.86 8.60
N GLY A 231 10.41 -15.48 7.39
CA GLY A 231 11.29 -15.00 6.32
C GLY A 231 11.96 -13.67 6.68
N HIS A 232 11.20 -12.76 7.28
CA HIS A 232 11.74 -11.53 7.86
C HIS A 232 12.59 -11.80 9.10
N THR A 233 12.17 -12.73 9.96
CA THR A 233 12.96 -13.17 11.13
C THR A 233 14.34 -13.72 10.71
N ALA A 234 14.43 -14.43 9.57
CA ALA A 234 15.69 -14.94 9.03
C ALA A 234 16.64 -13.83 8.59
N GLY A 235 16.12 -12.78 7.93
CA GLY A 235 16.89 -11.59 7.58
C GLY A 235 17.36 -10.81 8.82
N ILE A 236 16.45 -10.57 9.77
CA ILE A 236 16.78 -9.92 11.06
C ILE A 236 17.84 -10.73 11.81
N ALA A 237 17.78 -12.06 11.82
CA ALA A 237 18.81 -12.89 12.42
C ALA A 237 20.18 -12.65 11.78
N GLY A 238 20.25 -12.55 10.45
CA GLY A 238 21.47 -12.17 9.73
C GLY A 238 22.05 -10.82 10.15
N LYS A 239 21.20 -9.80 10.34
CA LYS A 239 21.59 -8.48 10.87
C LYS A 239 22.09 -8.51 12.32
N ARG A 240 21.73 -9.55 13.09
CA ARG A 240 21.99 -9.65 14.55
C ARG A 240 23.13 -10.60 14.90
N VAL A 241 23.68 -11.34 13.94
CA VAL A 241 24.94 -12.10 14.10
C VAL A 241 26.10 -11.12 14.20
N THR A 242 26.97 -11.29 15.21
CA THR A 242 28.05 -10.34 15.52
C THR A 242 29.45 -10.90 15.27
N ARG A 243 29.64 -12.23 15.28
CA ARG A 243 30.96 -12.87 15.19
C ARG A 243 31.35 -13.30 13.76
N GLY A 244 30.51 -13.02 12.77
CA GLY A 244 30.72 -13.38 11.38
C GLY A 244 29.53 -13.00 10.49
N ARG A 245 29.44 -13.61 9.30
CA ARG A 245 28.38 -13.31 8.33
C ARG A 245 27.82 -14.60 7.74
N LEU A 246 26.49 -14.74 7.76
CA LEU A 246 25.78 -15.93 7.26
C LEU A 246 26.13 -16.22 5.80
N HIS A 247 26.22 -17.51 5.44
CA HIS A 247 26.42 -17.92 4.06
C HIS A 247 25.19 -17.62 3.20
N THR A 248 23.98 -17.98 3.66
CA THR A 248 22.75 -17.72 2.91
C THR A 248 21.55 -17.44 3.81
N VAL A 249 20.71 -16.48 3.40
CA VAL A 249 19.33 -16.36 3.87
C VAL A 249 18.39 -16.72 2.71
N VAL A 250 17.33 -17.49 3.00
CA VAL A 250 16.25 -17.75 2.05
C VAL A 250 14.92 -17.34 2.67
N ALA A 251 14.27 -16.33 2.11
CA ALA A 251 12.94 -15.91 2.53
C ALA A 251 11.88 -16.50 1.59
N LEU A 252 10.94 -17.23 2.17
CA LEU A 252 9.89 -17.95 1.47
C LEU A 252 8.59 -17.17 1.67
N ASP A 253 8.11 -16.54 0.61
CA ASP A 253 6.94 -15.64 0.57
C ASP A 253 6.86 -14.75 1.84
N PRO A 254 7.87 -13.91 2.08
CA PRO A 254 7.94 -13.09 3.30
C PRO A 254 6.71 -12.19 3.42
N ALA A 255 6.19 -11.95 4.62
CA ALA A 255 4.86 -11.33 4.78
C ALA A 255 4.81 -9.86 4.32
N LEU A 256 3.75 -9.49 3.57
CA LEU A 256 3.46 -8.09 3.21
C LEU A 256 2.82 -7.27 4.36
N PRO A 257 1.80 -7.77 5.09
CA PRO A 257 1.09 -6.92 6.04
C PRO A 257 1.98 -6.42 7.18
N LEU A 258 1.98 -5.10 7.39
CA LEU A 258 2.81 -4.38 8.38
C LEU A 258 4.33 -4.40 8.12
N PHE A 259 4.73 -4.58 6.86
CA PHE A 259 6.11 -4.43 6.40
C PHE A 259 6.20 -3.40 5.28
N SER A 260 7.24 -2.56 5.33
CA SER A 260 7.48 -1.49 4.35
C SER A 260 8.75 -1.74 3.56
N ILE A 261 8.71 -1.44 2.26
CA ILE A 261 9.91 -1.42 1.41
C ILE A 261 10.95 -0.44 1.96
N ASN A 262 10.52 0.64 2.62
CA ASN A 262 11.38 1.69 3.17
C ASN A 262 11.95 1.37 4.57
N ALA A 263 11.62 0.20 5.14
CA ALA A 263 12.08 -0.24 6.47
C ALA A 263 13.00 -1.48 6.42
N PRO A 264 14.11 -1.49 5.64
CA PRO A 264 14.94 -2.69 5.44
C PRO A 264 15.55 -3.25 6.75
N ASN A 265 15.63 -2.44 7.81
CA ASN A 265 16.06 -2.85 9.15
C ASN A 265 15.06 -3.77 9.88
N GLU A 266 13.77 -3.72 9.53
CA GLU A 266 12.68 -4.47 10.17
C GLU A 266 12.22 -5.70 9.35
N ARG A 267 12.75 -5.89 8.14
CA ARG A 267 12.41 -6.98 7.22
C ARG A 267 13.66 -7.74 6.76
N VAL A 268 13.48 -8.68 5.83
CA VAL A 268 14.60 -9.26 5.06
C VAL A 268 15.09 -8.25 4.01
N ALA A 269 16.40 -8.19 3.80
CA ALA A 269 17.06 -7.31 2.84
C ALA A 269 18.27 -8.00 2.16
N PRO A 270 18.74 -7.53 1.00
CA PRO A 270 19.83 -8.18 0.24
C PRO A 270 21.17 -8.23 0.98
N THR A 271 21.34 -7.43 2.02
CA THR A 271 22.57 -7.28 2.80
C THR A 271 22.63 -8.17 4.06
N ASP A 272 21.64 -9.04 4.29
CA ASP A 272 21.53 -9.84 5.53
C ASP A 272 22.45 -11.07 5.58
N ALA A 273 22.98 -11.51 4.44
CA ALA A 273 23.91 -12.63 4.33
C ALA A 273 24.87 -12.45 3.13
N ASN A 274 25.81 -13.37 2.94
CA ASN A 274 26.65 -13.38 1.73
C ASN A 274 25.81 -13.59 0.46
N TYR A 275 24.71 -14.34 0.56
CA TYR A 275 23.69 -14.46 -0.47
C TYR A 275 22.28 -14.43 0.16
N VAL A 276 21.35 -13.68 -0.44
CA VAL A 276 19.96 -13.58 0.03
C VAL A 276 19.04 -13.91 -1.13
N GLU A 277 18.25 -14.97 -0.99
CA GLU A 277 17.28 -15.41 -1.98
C GLU A 277 15.86 -15.24 -1.46
N VAL A 278 14.93 -14.81 -2.32
CA VAL A 278 13.51 -14.68 -1.98
C VAL A 278 12.69 -15.46 -2.99
N ILE A 279 11.72 -16.22 -2.51
CA ILE A 279 10.79 -17.02 -3.34
C ILE A 279 9.38 -16.49 -3.10
N HIS A 280 8.84 -15.79 -4.09
CA HIS A 280 7.53 -15.13 -4.06
C HIS A 280 6.48 -16.01 -4.72
N THR A 281 5.48 -16.45 -3.98
CA THR A 281 4.38 -17.30 -4.48
C THR A 281 2.99 -16.71 -4.28
N ASN A 282 2.81 -15.76 -3.36
CA ASN A 282 1.59 -14.96 -3.20
C ASN A 282 1.87 -13.44 -3.04
N ALA A 283 2.79 -12.93 -3.87
CA ALA A 283 3.16 -11.52 -3.98
C ALA A 283 1.94 -10.59 -4.14
N GLY A 284 1.86 -9.57 -3.27
CA GLY A 284 0.85 -8.52 -3.35
C GLY A 284 -0.50 -8.87 -2.73
N LEU A 285 -0.57 -9.96 -1.97
CA LEU A 285 -1.73 -10.32 -1.15
C LEU A 285 -1.27 -10.70 0.27
N LEU A 286 -0.55 -11.81 0.43
CA LEU A 286 0.08 -12.19 1.71
C LEU A 286 1.60 -12.08 1.67
N GLY A 287 2.21 -12.40 0.53
CA GLY A 287 3.64 -12.24 0.27
C GLY A 287 3.99 -10.82 -0.14
N PHE A 288 5.15 -10.33 0.32
CA PHE A 288 5.78 -9.10 -0.11
C PHE A 288 5.96 -9.13 -1.63
N ASP A 289 5.67 -8.05 -2.35
CA ASP A 289 5.51 -8.12 -3.80
C ASP A 289 6.75 -7.67 -4.59
N LEU A 290 7.39 -6.59 -4.13
CA LEU A 290 8.62 -6.06 -4.71
C LEU A 290 9.83 -6.95 -4.41
N PRO A 291 10.85 -6.95 -5.28
CA PRO A 291 12.08 -7.70 -5.04
C PRO A 291 12.84 -7.13 -3.83
N ILE A 292 13.17 -8.00 -2.88
CA ILE A 292 13.85 -7.63 -1.61
C ILE A 292 15.05 -8.54 -1.29
N GLY A 293 15.47 -9.41 -2.21
CA GLY A 293 16.67 -10.25 -2.13
C GLY A 293 17.82 -9.78 -3.01
N GLN A 294 18.92 -10.55 -3.03
CA GLN A 294 19.92 -10.45 -4.10
C GLN A 294 19.46 -11.20 -5.36
N ALA A 295 18.60 -12.20 -5.19
CA ALA A 295 17.83 -12.84 -6.24
C ALA A 295 16.40 -13.09 -5.74
N ASP A 296 15.43 -12.73 -6.56
CA ASP A 296 14.01 -12.88 -6.28
C ASP A 296 13.40 -13.77 -7.37
N PHE A 297 12.77 -14.87 -6.97
CA PHE A 297 12.17 -15.85 -7.85
C PHE A 297 10.65 -15.83 -7.70
N TYR A 298 9.94 -15.81 -8.82
CA TYR A 298 8.48 -15.68 -8.85
C TYR A 298 7.85 -16.86 -9.62
N PRO A 299 7.74 -18.07 -9.02
CA PRO A 299 7.05 -19.21 -9.62
C PRO A 299 5.69 -18.83 -10.18
N ASN A 300 5.47 -19.14 -11.47
CA ASN A 300 4.20 -18.91 -12.16
C ASN A 300 3.72 -17.44 -12.11
N GLY A 301 4.65 -16.47 -12.10
CA GLY A 301 4.35 -15.03 -11.95
C GLY A 301 4.23 -14.57 -10.49
N GLY A 302 4.37 -15.49 -9.54
CA GLY A 302 4.56 -15.23 -8.11
C GLY A 302 3.33 -14.76 -7.32
N ARG A 303 2.14 -14.69 -7.94
CA ARG A 303 0.89 -14.28 -7.25
C ARG A 303 -0.08 -15.42 -7.00
N SER A 304 -0.29 -16.28 -7.99
CA SER A 304 -1.24 -17.40 -7.96
C SER A 304 -0.53 -18.66 -8.45
N GLN A 305 -0.83 -19.81 -7.82
CA GLN A 305 -0.07 -21.04 -8.07
C GLN A 305 -0.96 -22.15 -8.66
N PRO A 306 -0.44 -22.94 -9.64
CA PRO A 306 -1.14 -24.09 -10.19
C PRO A 306 -1.60 -25.07 -9.10
N GLY A 307 -2.82 -25.59 -9.24
CA GLY A 307 -3.41 -26.52 -8.28
C GLY A 307 -3.98 -25.86 -7.01
N CYS A 308 -4.00 -24.53 -6.90
CA CYS A 308 -4.67 -23.83 -5.78
C CYS A 308 -6.15 -23.49 -6.04
N GLY A 309 -6.63 -23.61 -7.29
CA GLY A 309 -8.04 -23.35 -7.62
C GLY A 309 -8.45 -21.90 -7.38
N VAL A 310 -9.57 -21.69 -6.70
CA VAL A 310 -10.09 -20.36 -6.33
C VAL A 310 -9.52 -19.98 -4.95
N ASP A 311 -8.33 -19.40 -4.95
CA ASP A 311 -7.54 -19.08 -3.76
C ASP A 311 -7.71 -17.61 -3.33
N VAL A 312 -8.94 -17.20 -3.00
CA VAL A 312 -9.30 -15.80 -2.70
C VAL A 312 -8.50 -15.23 -1.52
N ALA A 313 -8.18 -16.07 -0.54
CA ALA A 313 -7.39 -15.71 0.62
C ALA A 313 -5.88 -15.94 0.43
N GLY A 314 -5.39 -16.19 -0.80
CA GLY A 314 -3.97 -16.36 -1.13
C GLY A 314 -3.25 -17.51 -0.43
N THR A 315 -4.00 -18.38 0.23
CA THR A 315 -3.56 -19.26 1.30
C THR A 315 -2.76 -20.45 0.78
N CYS A 316 -3.28 -21.09 -0.28
CA CYS A 316 -2.56 -22.17 -0.94
C CYS A 316 -1.31 -21.62 -1.63
N ALA A 317 -1.43 -20.48 -2.31
CA ALA A 317 -0.32 -19.81 -2.98
C ALA A 317 0.79 -19.41 -2.00
N HIS A 318 0.46 -18.91 -0.82
CA HIS A 318 1.43 -18.51 0.22
C HIS A 318 2.22 -19.71 0.77
N SER A 319 1.57 -20.86 0.97
CA SER A 319 2.25 -22.09 1.41
C SER A 319 3.14 -22.73 0.33
N ARG A 320 2.88 -22.50 -0.98
CA ARG A 320 3.69 -23.09 -2.06
C ARG A 320 5.18 -22.72 -2.00
N ALA A 321 5.58 -21.57 -1.46
CA ALA A 321 6.99 -21.19 -1.38
C ALA A 321 7.83 -22.21 -0.60
N TRP A 322 7.33 -22.74 0.53
CA TRP A 322 8.06 -23.75 1.30
C TRP A 322 7.96 -25.15 0.71
N GLU A 323 6.88 -25.47 -0.02
CA GLU A 323 6.79 -26.72 -0.80
C GLU A 323 7.80 -26.74 -1.94
N PHE A 324 7.80 -25.72 -2.80
CA PHE A 324 8.75 -25.59 -3.90
C PHE A 324 10.19 -25.53 -3.39
N PHE A 325 10.45 -24.84 -2.28
CA PHE A 325 11.79 -24.85 -1.68
C PHE A 325 12.19 -26.26 -1.18
N ALA A 326 11.31 -26.96 -0.46
CA ALA A 326 11.58 -28.34 0.00
C ALA A 326 11.77 -29.33 -1.17
N GLU A 327 11.06 -29.15 -2.29
CA GLU A 327 11.32 -29.92 -3.50
C GLU A 327 12.66 -29.50 -4.14
N SER A 328 12.96 -28.20 -4.23
CA SER A 328 14.22 -27.70 -4.83
C SER A 328 15.46 -28.26 -4.13
N VAL A 329 15.45 -28.39 -2.80
CA VAL A 329 16.53 -28.97 -2.01
C VAL A 329 16.72 -30.46 -2.33
N ARG A 330 15.64 -31.19 -2.68
CA ARG A 330 15.71 -32.60 -3.09
C ARG A 330 16.13 -32.80 -4.54
N THR A 331 15.58 -32.02 -5.47
CA THR A 331 15.67 -32.28 -6.92
C THR A 331 16.59 -31.32 -7.67
N GLY A 332 16.66 -30.06 -7.24
CA GLY A 332 17.39 -28.98 -7.91
C GLY A 332 16.82 -28.52 -9.25
N ARG A 333 15.55 -28.85 -9.57
CA ARG A 333 15.01 -28.77 -10.96
C ARG A 333 14.19 -27.54 -11.33
N PHE A 334 14.01 -26.56 -10.44
CA PHE A 334 13.25 -25.34 -10.74
C PHE A 334 14.07 -24.34 -11.57
N ASN A 335 14.32 -24.68 -12.84
CA ASN A 335 14.96 -23.79 -13.81
C ASN A 335 14.10 -22.53 -14.01
N SER A 336 14.65 -21.33 -13.77
CA SER A 336 13.95 -20.06 -14.03
C SER A 336 14.44 -19.39 -15.32
N VAL A 337 13.70 -18.40 -15.81
CA VAL A 337 14.17 -17.46 -16.85
C VAL A 337 14.50 -16.13 -16.17
N ARG A 338 15.68 -15.57 -16.45
CA ARG A 338 16.03 -14.24 -15.94
C ARG A 338 15.23 -13.16 -16.68
N CYS A 339 14.27 -12.56 -16.00
CA CYS A 339 13.52 -11.38 -16.46
C CYS A 339 14.41 -10.12 -16.38
N ALA A 340 14.10 -9.07 -17.14
CA ALA A 340 14.85 -7.81 -17.08
C ALA A 340 14.52 -6.97 -15.84
N ASN A 341 13.25 -7.02 -15.39
CA ASN A 341 12.69 -6.28 -14.27
C ASN A 341 11.43 -6.99 -13.74
N TYR A 342 10.83 -6.47 -12.66
CA TYR A 342 9.61 -7.03 -12.05
C TYR A 342 8.37 -6.91 -12.95
N ASP A 343 8.25 -5.85 -13.75
CA ASP A 343 7.16 -5.68 -14.71
C ASP A 343 7.05 -6.83 -15.72
N GLN A 344 8.18 -7.41 -16.14
CA GLN A 344 8.15 -8.59 -17.02
C GLN A 344 7.55 -9.84 -16.36
N ILE A 345 7.61 -9.90 -15.03
CA ILE A 345 7.01 -10.96 -14.21
C ILE A 345 5.50 -10.73 -14.11
N LEU A 346 5.08 -9.50 -13.80
CA LEU A 346 3.67 -9.10 -13.74
C LEU A 346 2.94 -9.30 -15.07
N ASN A 347 3.60 -8.97 -16.19
CA ASN A 347 3.05 -9.11 -17.53
C ASN A 347 3.29 -10.50 -18.16
N ASN A 348 3.90 -11.43 -17.43
CA ASN A 348 4.24 -12.80 -17.88
C ASN A 348 4.96 -12.84 -19.25
N ASN A 349 5.89 -11.91 -19.48
CA ASN A 349 6.57 -11.71 -20.77
C ASN A 349 8.10 -11.61 -20.65
N CYS A 350 8.67 -12.31 -19.66
CA CYS A 350 10.11 -12.34 -19.39
C CYS A 350 10.96 -12.69 -20.63
N VAL A 351 11.77 -11.71 -21.05
CA VAL A 351 12.77 -11.89 -22.11
C VAL A 351 14.12 -12.16 -21.44
N SER A 352 14.78 -13.26 -21.81
CA SER A 352 16.03 -13.71 -21.18
C SER A 352 17.10 -12.61 -21.20
N SER A 353 17.30 -11.97 -20.04
CA SER A 353 18.13 -10.78 -19.87
C SER A 353 19.54 -11.10 -19.36
N GLY A 354 19.91 -12.38 -19.32
CA GLY A 354 21.14 -12.88 -18.72
C GLY A 354 21.05 -14.39 -18.46
N PRO A 355 22.06 -14.97 -17.78
CA PRO A 355 22.12 -16.42 -17.60
C PRO A 355 21.09 -16.87 -16.55
N ASN A 356 20.27 -17.84 -16.93
CA ASN A 356 19.25 -18.45 -16.07
C ASN A 356 19.86 -19.08 -14.80
N ARG A 357 19.05 -19.21 -13.75
CA ARG A 357 19.41 -19.83 -12.46
C ARG A 357 18.30 -20.77 -12.01
N ASN A 358 18.62 -21.64 -11.06
CA ASN A 358 17.61 -22.52 -10.47
C ASN A 358 17.13 -21.90 -9.17
N MET A 359 15.83 -21.91 -8.93
CA MET A 359 15.26 -21.45 -7.67
C MET A 359 15.58 -22.45 -6.55
N GLY A 360 16.01 -21.93 -5.40
CA GLY A 360 16.35 -22.73 -4.22
C GLY A 360 17.53 -23.66 -4.45
N GLY A 361 17.42 -24.88 -3.93
CA GLY A 361 18.42 -25.93 -4.07
C GLY A 361 19.46 -25.99 -2.94
N GLU A 362 20.37 -26.94 -3.08
CA GLU A 362 21.45 -27.22 -2.15
C GLU A 362 22.67 -27.75 -2.96
N PRO A 363 23.78 -26.98 -3.08
CA PRO A 363 24.02 -25.65 -2.50
C PRO A 363 23.18 -24.52 -3.12
N SER A 364 23.16 -23.35 -2.48
CA SER A 364 22.55 -22.12 -3.03
C SER A 364 23.35 -21.54 -4.21
N ASN A 365 22.74 -20.57 -4.92
CA ASN A 365 23.32 -19.90 -6.10
C ASN A 365 24.53 -18.98 -5.82
N ILE A 366 25.06 -18.94 -4.59
CA ILE A 366 26.19 -18.07 -4.21
C ILE A 366 27.43 -18.32 -5.07
N GLY A 367 28.16 -17.26 -5.43
CA GLY A 367 29.45 -17.38 -6.13
C GLY A 367 29.38 -17.85 -7.59
N ILE A 368 28.21 -18.26 -8.10
CA ILE A 368 28.01 -18.65 -9.51
C ILE A 368 27.87 -17.40 -10.38
N ALA A 369 28.99 -16.71 -10.56
CA ALA A 369 29.20 -15.58 -11.47
C ALA A 369 28.08 -14.52 -11.46
N THR A 370 27.77 -13.95 -10.29
CA THR A 370 27.01 -12.71 -10.18
C THR A 370 27.95 -11.50 -10.28
N LEU A 371 28.43 -11.23 -11.51
CA LEU A 371 28.56 -9.84 -11.96
C LEU A 371 27.22 -9.37 -12.53
N ALA A 372 26.16 -9.57 -11.73
CA ALA A 372 25.24 -8.46 -11.60
C ALA A 372 26.05 -7.39 -10.85
N SER A 373 26.36 -6.27 -11.52
CA SER A 373 26.34 -5.00 -10.80
C SER A 373 25.05 -5.01 -9.97
N PRO A 374 25.09 -4.69 -8.65
CA PRO A 374 23.93 -4.84 -7.79
C PRO A 374 22.71 -4.30 -8.53
N ILE A 375 21.75 -5.18 -8.82
CA ILE A 375 20.57 -4.78 -9.58
C ILE A 375 19.95 -3.68 -8.74
N ASP A 376 19.88 -2.50 -9.32
CA ASP A 376 19.57 -1.31 -8.58
C ASP A 376 18.10 -1.40 -8.16
N GLN A 377 17.86 -1.89 -6.93
CA GLN A 377 16.52 -2.02 -6.32
C GLN A 377 15.81 -0.67 -6.14
N ARG A 378 16.49 0.39 -6.54
CA ARG A 378 16.10 1.78 -6.60
C ARG A 378 15.13 2.11 -7.73
N LEU A 379 14.53 1.16 -8.47
CA LEU A 379 13.72 1.50 -9.65
C LEU A 379 12.41 0.65 -9.74
N SER A 380 11.34 1.11 -9.08
CA SER A 380 9.94 0.65 -9.21
C SER A 380 9.27 1.25 -10.45
N LEU A 381 8.20 0.63 -10.96
CA LEU A 381 7.35 1.25 -12.00
C LEU A 381 6.03 1.72 -11.38
N ILE A 382 5.82 3.04 -11.34
CA ILE A 382 4.61 3.66 -10.81
C ILE A 382 3.83 4.28 -11.96
N ARG A 383 2.51 4.08 -11.93
CA ARG A 383 1.60 4.57 -12.95
C ARG A 383 1.24 6.02 -12.62
N ASP A 384 1.42 6.94 -13.57
CA ASP A 384 0.95 8.32 -13.39
C ASP A 384 -0.57 8.42 -13.45
N GLU A 385 -1.05 9.61 -13.13
CA GLU A 385 -2.46 10.03 -13.20
C GLU A 385 -3.11 9.89 -14.60
N THR A 386 -2.32 9.69 -15.66
CA THR A 386 -2.79 9.46 -17.04
C THR A 386 -2.73 7.99 -17.46
N GLY A 387 -2.28 7.10 -16.58
CA GLY A 387 -2.17 5.66 -16.83
C GLY A 387 -0.82 5.19 -17.40
N ASN A 388 0.10 6.12 -17.70
CA ASN A 388 1.43 5.82 -18.23
C ASN A 388 2.37 5.33 -17.13
N LEU A 389 3.34 4.48 -17.48
CA LEU A 389 4.28 3.90 -16.52
C LEU A 389 5.58 4.71 -16.47
N HIS A 390 5.94 5.19 -15.28
CA HIS A 390 7.19 5.88 -14.98
C HIS A 390 8.09 4.99 -14.12
N LEU A 391 9.39 5.05 -14.36
CA LEU A 391 10.41 4.34 -13.59
C LEU A 391 10.86 5.24 -12.41
N VAL A 392 10.97 4.69 -11.20
CA VAL A 392 10.90 5.43 -9.91
C VAL A 392 11.85 4.90 -8.85
N ASN A 393 12.62 5.76 -8.17
CA ASN A 393 13.33 5.43 -6.93
C ASN A 393 12.54 5.72 -5.65
N PRO A 394 12.10 4.68 -4.91
CA PRO A 394 11.46 4.82 -3.61
C PRO A 394 12.43 4.87 -2.42
N ASP A 395 13.71 4.50 -2.57
CA ASP A 395 14.66 4.39 -1.45
C ASP A 395 15.35 5.74 -1.16
N PRO A 396 15.02 6.41 -0.03
CA PRO A 396 15.48 7.76 0.25
C PRO A 396 16.95 7.85 0.72
N TYR A 397 17.61 6.73 0.96
CA TYR A 397 19.03 6.68 1.38
C TYR A 397 19.96 6.30 0.22
N SER A 398 19.37 5.98 -0.93
CA SER A 398 20.05 5.51 -2.10
C SER A 398 20.38 6.66 -3.06
N VAL A 399 21.37 7.48 -2.69
CA VAL A 399 21.91 8.52 -3.59
C VAL A 399 22.42 7.84 -4.87
N ILE A 400 21.62 7.90 -5.93
CA ILE A 400 22.09 7.72 -7.31
C ILE A 400 22.90 8.99 -7.59
N GLU A 401 24.07 8.84 -8.18
CA GLU A 401 25.01 9.95 -8.37
C GLU A 401 24.33 11.13 -9.05
N ALA A 402 24.62 12.35 -8.57
CA ALA A 402 23.97 13.60 -8.98
C ALA A 402 24.28 14.02 -10.44
N GLU A 403 24.79 13.11 -11.26
CA GLU A 403 25.17 13.29 -12.66
C GLU A 403 24.06 12.92 -13.66
N LEU A 404 22.96 12.29 -13.21
CA LEU A 404 21.85 11.85 -14.07
C LEU A 404 20.52 12.60 -13.89
N GLU A 405 20.36 13.41 -12.84
CA GLU A 405 19.17 14.26 -12.69
C GLU A 405 19.32 15.54 -13.52
N PRO A 406 18.37 15.89 -14.41
CA PRO A 406 18.40 17.18 -15.10
C PRO A 406 18.33 18.32 -14.07
N PHE A 407 19.15 19.35 -14.28
CA PHE A 407 19.20 20.51 -13.39
C PHE A 407 17.89 21.29 -13.48
N PHE A 408 17.11 21.27 -12.41
CA PHE A 408 15.82 21.96 -12.33
C PHE A 408 16.01 23.40 -11.86
N THR A 409 15.66 24.35 -12.71
CA THR A 409 15.69 25.79 -12.43
C THR A 409 14.25 26.31 -12.40
N PRO A 410 13.66 26.57 -11.21
CA PRO A 410 12.26 26.97 -11.08
C PRO A 410 11.88 28.15 -11.98
N GLU A 411 12.80 29.12 -12.14
CA GLU A 411 12.64 30.31 -12.96
C GLU A 411 12.45 30.08 -14.46
N THR A 412 12.85 28.91 -15.00
CA THR A 412 12.69 28.54 -16.41
C THR A 412 11.79 27.32 -16.61
N ASP A 413 11.74 26.43 -15.62
CA ASP A 413 11.20 25.08 -15.78
C ASP A 413 9.78 24.94 -15.18
N VAL A 414 9.32 25.91 -14.38
CA VAL A 414 7.93 26.00 -13.93
C VAL A 414 7.16 26.91 -14.89
N ILE A 415 6.15 26.34 -15.55
CA ILE A 415 5.37 27.00 -16.59
C ILE A 415 3.96 27.27 -16.06
N PHE A 416 3.61 28.55 -15.99
CA PHE A 416 2.27 29.02 -15.63
C PHE A 416 1.40 29.16 -16.88
N ARG A 417 0.39 28.31 -17.06
CA ARG A 417 -0.53 28.40 -18.22
C ARG A 417 -1.91 28.89 -17.79
N LEU A 418 -2.30 30.06 -18.26
CA LEU A 418 -3.60 30.67 -18.03
C LEU A 418 -4.66 30.15 -19.01
N PHE A 419 -5.78 29.69 -18.45
CA PHE A 419 -7.01 29.41 -19.14
C PHE A 419 -8.13 30.33 -18.62
N THR A 420 -8.99 30.77 -19.54
CA THR A 420 -10.26 31.45 -19.23
C THR A 420 -11.35 30.87 -20.13
N ARG A 421 -12.62 31.25 -19.95
CA ARG A 421 -13.70 30.90 -20.90
C ARG A 421 -13.44 31.38 -22.34
N SER A 422 -12.60 32.40 -22.53
CA SER A 422 -12.16 32.87 -23.86
C SER A 422 -11.05 32.02 -24.48
N ASN A 423 -10.36 31.18 -23.70
CA ASN A 423 -9.34 30.24 -24.18
C ASN A 423 -9.33 28.94 -23.36
N PRO A 424 -10.43 28.14 -23.36
CA PRO A 424 -10.58 27.03 -22.41
C PRO A 424 -9.75 25.79 -22.77
N VAL A 425 -9.26 25.70 -24.01
CA VAL A 425 -8.48 24.55 -24.53
C VAL A 425 -6.99 24.88 -24.66
N HIS A 426 -6.64 26.10 -25.09
CA HIS A 426 -5.25 26.50 -25.34
C HIS A 426 -4.83 27.59 -24.36
N GLY A 427 -3.94 27.24 -23.43
CA GLY A 427 -3.46 28.15 -22.39
C GLY A 427 -2.51 29.22 -22.92
N GLN A 428 -2.52 30.40 -22.30
CA GLN A 428 -1.52 31.44 -22.52
C GLN A 428 -0.44 31.34 -21.45
N ILE A 429 0.83 31.28 -21.86
CA ILE A 429 1.95 31.20 -20.90
C ILE A 429 2.13 32.57 -20.23
N LEU A 430 2.06 32.58 -18.90
CA LEU A 430 2.41 33.70 -18.06
C LEU A 430 3.87 33.54 -17.59
N GLN A 431 4.60 34.65 -17.55
CA GLN A 431 6.00 34.70 -17.16
C GLN A 431 6.13 35.39 -15.80
N TRP A 432 6.67 34.68 -14.81
CA TRP A 432 6.75 35.13 -13.41
C TRP A 432 7.51 36.45 -13.21
N ASN A 433 8.39 36.83 -14.14
CA ASN A 433 9.20 38.05 -14.10
C ASN A 433 8.79 39.12 -15.14
N ASN A 434 7.70 38.92 -15.88
CA ASN A 434 7.26 39.83 -16.93
C ASN A 434 5.77 40.20 -16.77
N PRO A 435 5.47 41.34 -16.09
CA PRO A 435 4.12 41.87 -15.94
C PRO A 435 3.31 41.97 -17.26
N ALA A 436 3.98 42.24 -18.39
CA ALA A 436 3.31 42.35 -19.68
C ALA A 436 2.77 41.01 -20.21
N SER A 437 3.31 39.88 -19.75
CA SER A 437 2.73 38.56 -20.05
C SER A 437 1.32 38.39 -19.44
N VAL A 438 1.08 39.01 -18.28
CA VAL A 438 -0.25 39.02 -17.63
C VAL A 438 -1.17 40.01 -18.36
N SER A 439 -0.74 41.25 -18.55
CA SER A 439 -1.59 42.30 -19.15
C SER A 439 -1.97 42.08 -20.62
N ASN A 440 -1.15 41.31 -21.36
CA ASN A 440 -1.40 41.00 -22.78
C ASN A 440 -2.06 39.62 -22.98
N SER A 441 -2.43 38.94 -21.89
CA SER A 441 -3.21 37.69 -21.90
C SER A 441 -4.70 37.97 -21.73
N ASN A 442 -5.51 36.92 -21.70
CA ASN A 442 -6.93 36.98 -21.37
C ASN A 442 -7.20 37.18 -19.86
N PHE A 443 -6.17 37.39 -19.04
CA PHE A 443 -6.30 37.55 -17.60
C PHE A 443 -7.18 38.75 -17.25
N ASN A 444 -8.19 38.52 -16.41
CA ASN A 444 -9.07 39.59 -15.92
C ASN A 444 -8.97 39.72 -14.38
N PRO A 445 -8.42 40.82 -13.82
CA PRO A 445 -8.29 40.99 -12.38
C PRO A 445 -9.62 41.08 -11.61
N ALA A 446 -10.76 41.26 -12.31
CA ALA A 446 -12.09 41.21 -11.71
C ALA A 446 -12.61 39.77 -11.49
N HIS A 447 -12.00 38.76 -12.11
CA HIS A 447 -12.42 37.36 -11.99
C HIS A 447 -11.59 36.64 -10.90
N PRO A 448 -12.19 35.74 -10.09
CA PRO A 448 -11.44 34.95 -9.13
C PRO A 448 -10.37 34.09 -9.82
N THR A 449 -9.24 33.91 -9.14
CA THR A 449 -8.08 33.19 -9.67
C THR A 449 -7.89 31.87 -8.95
N ARG A 450 -7.73 30.79 -9.70
CA ARG A 450 -7.57 29.41 -9.20
C ARG A 450 -6.29 28.84 -9.79
N PHE A 451 -5.27 28.64 -8.97
CA PHE A 451 -4.10 27.87 -9.38
C PHE A 451 -4.37 26.38 -9.15
N THR A 452 -3.98 25.55 -10.10
CA THR A 452 -4.01 24.09 -9.99
C THR A 452 -2.56 23.59 -10.08
N ILE A 453 -2.12 22.75 -9.14
CA ILE A 453 -0.73 22.28 -9.03
C ILE A 453 -0.72 20.75 -8.96
N HIS A 454 -0.08 20.10 -9.93
CA HIS A 454 0.01 18.64 -10.01
C HIS A 454 1.05 18.07 -9.03
N GLY A 455 0.97 16.75 -8.84
CA GLY A 455 1.89 15.98 -7.99
C GLY A 455 3.18 15.55 -8.68
N TRP A 456 3.86 14.61 -8.05
CA TRP A 456 5.00 13.88 -8.62
C TRP A 456 4.56 12.97 -9.79
N ASN A 457 5.41 12.80 -10.81
CA ASN A 457 5.07 12.23 -12.13
C ASN A 457 3.87 12.89 -12.86
N GLY A 458 3.50 14.12 -12.47
CA GLY A 458 2.52 14.95 -13.17
C GLY A 458 3.16 15.97 -14.12
N GLY A 459 2.34 16.66 -14.91
CA GLY A 459 2.76 17.72 -15.84
C GLY A 459 1.58 18.44 -16.48
N GLU A 460 1.79 19.16 -17.59
CA GLU A 460 0.72 19.89 -18.32
C GLU A 460 -0.54 19.05 -18.60
N THR A 461 -0.38 17.75 -18.90
CA THR A 461 -1.48 16.82 -19.23
C THR A 461 -2.16 16.19 -18.01
N SER A 462 -1.83 16.64 -16.79
CA SER A 462 -2.43 16.20 -15.53
C SER A 462 -3.97 16.24 -15.56
N GLY A 463 -4.59 15.18 -15.05
CA GLY A 463 -6.05 15.07 -14.94
C GLY A 463 -6.64 16.14 -14.02
N LEU A 464 -5.90 16.51 -12.97
CA LEU A 464 -6.25 17.61 -12.06
C LEU A 464 -6.45 18.94 -12.82
N HIS A 465 -5.54 19.31 -13.73
CA HIS A 465 -5.65 20.57 -14.46
C HIS A 465 -6.88 20.60 -15.36
N GLY A 466 -7.12 19.51 -16.11
CA GLY A 466 -8.23 19.42 -17.06
C GLY A 466 -9.59 19.45 -16.38
N ASN A 467 -9.77 18.57 -15.39
CA ASN A 467 -11.05 18.35 -14.74
C ASN A 467 -11.48 19.58 -13.92
N ILE A 468 -10.62 20.07 -13.01
CA ILE A 468 -10.94 21.21 -12.14
C ILE A 468 -11.27 22.47 -12.97
N ARG A 469 -10.49 22.74 -14.03
CA ARG A 469 -10.76 23.86 -14.96
C ARG A 469 -12.14 23.76 -15.61
N GLN A 470 -12.51 22.58 -16.10
CA GLN A 470 -13.79 22.37 -16.77
C GLN A 470 -14.96 22.66 -15.82
N HIS A 471 -14.92 22.16 -14.59
CA HIS A 471 -15.96 22.40 -13.60
C HIS A 471 -16.07 23.89 -13.22
N TYR A 472 -14.95 24.61 -12.99
CA TYR A 472 -14.99 26.06 -12.76
C TYR A 472 -15.65 26.84 -13.89
N PHE A 473 -15.37 26.50 -15.15
CA PHE A 473 -15.99 27.17 -16.29
C PHE A 473 -17.48 26.83 -16.47
N THR A 474 -18.05 25.84 -15.79
CA THR A 474 -19.51 25.66 -15.75
C THR A 474 -20.18 26.68 -14.82
N VAL A 475 -19.57 27.00 -13.68
CA VAL A 475 -20.20 27.84 -12.63
C VAL A 475 -19.92 29.33 -12.74
N GLY A 476 -18.88 29.77 -13.45
CA GLY A 476 -18.60 31.21 -13.58
C GLY A 476 -17.40 31.60 -14.45
N GLU A 477 -17.06 32.88 -14.39
CA GLU A 477 -15.87 33.46 -15.02
C GLU A 477 -14.68 33.38 -14.06
N PHE A 478 -13.61 32.68 -14.47
CA PHE A 478 -12.42 32.45 -13.66
C PHE A 478 -11.14 32.62 -14.47
N ASN A 479 -10.06 33.01 -13.79
CA ASN A 479 -8.69 32.82 -14.27
C ASN A 479 -8.17 31.50 -13.69
N VAL A 480 -8.12 30.43 -14.49
CA VAL A 480 -7.58 29.14 -14.04
C VAL A 480 -6.15 29.02 -14.53
N ILE A 481 -5.19 28.89 -13.63
CA ILE A 481 -3.76 28.79 -13.95
C ILE A 481 -3.27 27.39 -13.60
N SER A 482 -2.83 26.64 -14.61
CA SER A 482 -2.11 25.39 -14.40
C SER A 482 -0.63 25.70 -14.11
N VAL A 483 -0.15 25.21 -12.97
CA VAL A 483 1.27 25.22 -12.60
C VAL A 483 1.87 23.89 -13.01
N ASP A 484 2.52 23.88 -14.16
CA ASP A 484 3.27 22.75 -14.66
C ASP A 484 4.72 22.87 -14.22
N TRP A 485 5.12 22.00 -13.31
CA TRP A 485 6.50 21.82 -12.88
C TRP A 485 7.01 20.44 -13.29
N GLY A 486 6.48 19.88 -14.39
CA GLY A 486 6.78 18.54 -14.88
C GLY A 486 8.26 18.25 -15.11
N ALA A 487 9.07 19.25 -15.45
CA ALA A 487 10.53 19.13 -15.53
C ALA A 487 11.19 18.85 -14.16
N GLY A 488 10.57 19.30 -13.07
CA GLY A 488 10.96 19.01 -11.69
C GLY A 488 10.26 17.80 -11.07
N ALA A 489 9.04 17.47 -11.54
CA ALA A 489 8.18 16.42 -10.99
C ALA A 489 8.32 15.06 -11.67
N ASN A 490 8.58 15.00 -12.98
CA ASN A 490 8.84 13.75 -13.71
C ASN A 490 10.30 13.34 -13.55
N THR A 491 10.65 13.02 -12.30
CA THR A 491 11.93 12.42 -11.95
C THR A 491 11.67 11.05 -11.35
N ILE A 492 12.56 10.14 -11.71
CA ILE A 492 12.70 8.83 -11.10
C ILE A 492 12.79 8.97 -9.58
N ASN A 493 13.59 9.90 -9.06
CA ASN A 493 13.83 10.04 -7.64
C ASN A 493 12.73 10.87 -6.95
N TYR A 494 11.86 10.21 -6.18
CA TYR A 494 10.81 10.88 -5.40
C TYR A 494 11.38 11.92 -4.41
N ILE A 495 12.55 11.66 -3.79
CA ILE A 495 13.21 12.66 -2.93
C ILE A 495 13.55 13.92 -3.72
N THR A 496 14.04 13.76 -4.96
CA THR A 496 14.42 14.88 -5.82
C THR A 496 13.20 15.75 -6.13
N ALA A 497 12.04 15.15 -6.46
CA ALA A 497 10.79 15.90 -6.61
C ALA A 497 10.34 16.55 -5.29
N ARG A 498 10.36 15.80 -4.17
CA ARG A 498 10.00 16.28 -2.83
C ARG A 498 10.86 17.47 -2.38
N ASN A 499 12.15 17.47 -2.69
CA ASN A 499 13.06 18.56 -2.36
C ASN A 499 12.92 19.79 -3.28
N ARG A 500 12.22 19.65 -4.43
CA ARG A 500 11.88 20.78 -5.32
C ARG A 500 10.58 21.51 -4.89
N VAL A 501 9.79 20.93 -3.98
CA VAL A 501 8.49 21.48 -3.51
C VAL A 501 8.61 22.92 -3.00
N GLU A 502 9.61 23.22 -2.17
CA GLU A 502 9.79 24.56 -1.60
C GLU A 502 10.12 25.59 -2.69
N SER A 503 10.98 25.24 -3.65
CA SER A 503 11.37 26.16 -4.73
C SER A 503 10.28 26.33 -5.81
N VAL A 504 9.42 25.33 -6.02
CA VAL A 504 8.17 25.48 -6.77
C VAL A 504 7.21 26.45 -6.05
N GLY A 505 7.10 26.35 -4.72
CA GLY A 505 6.31 27.28 -3.91
C GLY A 505 6.82 28.73 -3.98
N ASP A 506 8.14 28.94 -3.93
CA ASP A 506 8.74 30.27 -4.09
C ASP A 506 8.47 30.87 -5.48
N ILE A 507 8.69 30.13 -6.57
CA ILE A 507 8.43 30.67 -7.91
C ILE A 507 6.93 30.95 -8.15
N MET A 508 6.03 30.14 -7.57
CA MET A 508 4.59 30.44 -7.52
C MET A 508 4.30 31.74 -6.75
N SER A 509 4.93 31.94 -5.59
CA SER A 509 4.80 33.18 -4.81
C SER A 509 5.26 34.41 -5.60
N ARG A 510 6.38 34.30 -6.33
CA ARG A 510 6.87 35.35 -7.23
C ARG A 510 5.92 35.63 -8.39
N MET A 511 5.33 34.60 -9.02
CA MET A 511 4.29 34.75 -10.05
C MET A 511 3.06 35.51 -9.52
N ILE A 512 2.56 35.15 -8.32
CA ILE A 512 1.45 35.85 -7.67
C ILE A 512 1.79 37.33 -7.43
N ASN A 513 3.01 37.62 -6.95
CA ASN A 513 3.47 38.99 -6.75
C ASN A 513 3.50 39.81 -8.06
N THR A 514 3.92 39.18 -9.17
CA THR A 514 3.89 39.80 -10.50
C THR A 514 2.47 40.05 -10.99
N MET A 515 1.52 39.13 -10.78
CA MET A 515 0.11 39.34 -11.16
C MET A 515 -0.53 40.49 -10.36
N VAL A 516 -0.31 40.54 -9.04
CA VAL A 516 -0.78 41.63 -8.18
C VAL A 516 -0.17 42.96 -8.63
N SER A 517 1.14 43.01 -8.91
CA SER A 517 1.82 44.24 -9.33
C SER A 517 1.42 44.70 -10.74
N ALA A 518 1.10 43.75 -11.64
CA ALA A 518 0.70 44.04 -13.01
C ALA A 518 -0.75 44.56 -13.13
N THR A 519 -1.64 44.16 -12.20
CA THR A 519 -3.10 44.32 -12.38
C THR A 519 -3.84 44.94 -11.20
N GLY A 520 -3.22 45.03 -10.03
CA GLY A 520 -3.88 45.46 -8.78
C GLY A 520 -4.85 44.43 -8.18
N MET A 521 -4.87 43.18 -8.67
CA MET A 521 -5.75 42.14 -8.13
C MET A 521 -5.52 41.89 -6.62
N SER A 522 -6.58 41.51 -5.90
CA SER A 522 -6.49 41.19 -4.47
C SER A 522 -6.06 39.74 -4.24
N ARG A 523 -5.17 39.52 -3.25
CA ARG A 523 -4.81 38.17 -2.76
C ARG A 523 -6.02 37.42 -2.19
N ASN A 524 -7.06 38.14 -1.75
CA ASN A 524 -8.33 37.58 -1.28
C ASN A 524 -9.19 37.00 -2.42
N SER A 525 -8.76 37.08 -3.68
CA SER A 525 -9.41 36.42 -4.83
C SER A 525 -8.66 35.18 -5.33
N ILE A 526 -7.52 34.85 -4.72
CA ILE A 526 -6.61 33.78 -5.15
C ILE A 526 -6.79 32.54 -4.28
N SER A 527 -6.99 31.39 -4.93
CA SER A 527 -6.91 30.08 -4.27
C SER A 527 -5.90 29.18 -4.97
N LEU A 528 -5.17 28.39 -4.19
CA LEU A 528 -4.21 27.40 -4.68
C LEU A 528 -4.75 25.99 -4.40
N ILE A 529 -4.82 25.15 -5.42
CA ILE A 529 -5.40 23.81 -5.33
C ILE A 529 -4.32 22.82 -5.77
N GLY A 530 -3.69 22.16 -4.82
CA GLY A 530 -2.54 21.30 -5.06
C GLY A 530 -2.84 19.84 -4.73
N HIS A 531 -2.40 18.91 -5.58
CA HIS A 531 -2.51 17.47 -5.34
C HIS A 531 -1.16 16.85 -4.99
N SER A 532 -1.13 15.88 -4.07
CA SER A 532 0.10 15.16 -3.71
C SER A 532 1.21 16.15 -3.26
N LEU A 533 2.42 16.09 -3.84
CA LEU A 533 3.48 17.09 -3.63
C LEU A 533 3.04 18.54 -3.94
N GLY A 534 2.11 18.73 -4.88
CA GLY A 534 1.55 20.03 -5.24
C GLY A 534 0.77 20.70 -4.10
N ALA A 535 0.20 19.93 -3.16
CA ALA A 535 -0.45 20.46 -1.96
C ALA A 535 0.57 21.18 -1.05
N HIS A 536 1.76 20.60 -0.92
CA HIS A 536 2.86 21.18 -0.16
C HIS A 536 3.48 22.38 -0.87
N ALA A 537 3.58 22.35 -2.20
CA ALA A 537 4.01 23.51 -3.00
C ALA A 537 3.03 24.69 -2.85
N ALA A 538 1.73 24.42 -2.76
CA ALA A 538 0.72 25.44 -2.44
C ALA A 538 0.91 26.03 -1.02
N GLY A 539 1.21 25.18 -0.01
CA GLY A 539 1.57 25.61 1.35
C GLY A 539 2.80 26.51 1.37
N CYS A 540 3.89 26.10 0.73
CA CYS A 540 5.10 26.92 0.56
C CYS A 540 4.81 28.26 -0.13
N ALA A 541 4.04 28.26 -1.22
CA ALA A 541 3.65 29.49 -1.91
C ALA A 541 2.86 30.44 -0.99
N GLY A 542 1.95 29.91 -0.17
CA GLY A 542 1.23 30.66 0.86
C GLY A 542 2.15 31.31 1.89
N LYS A 543 3.08 30.53 2.48
CA LYS A 543 4.07 31.02 3.46
C LYS A 543 4.98 32.12 2.92
N PHE A 544 5.32 32.06 1.63
CA PHE A 544 6.17 33.06 0.98
C PHE A 544 5.42 34.33 0.51
N GLN A 545 4.10 34.41 0.70
CA GLN A 545 3.36 35.64 0.44
C GLN A 545 3.48 36.63 1.61
N ASN A 546 3.65 37.92 1.28
CA ASN A 546 3.62 38.99 2.26
C ASN A 546 2.16 39.32 2.65
N GLY A 547 1.57 38.43 3.45
CA GLY A 547 0.14 38.39 3.78
C GLY A 547 -0.55 37.15 3.18
N GLN A 548 -1.63 36.68 3.79
CA GLN A 548 -2.30 35.44 3.40
C GLN A 548 -3.15 35.59 2.13
N ILE A 549 -3.07 34.59 1.25
CA ILE A 549 -4.04 34.33 0.17
C ILE A 549 -5.38 33.78 0.72
N HIS A 550 -6.44 33.77 -0.10
CA HIS A 550 -7.79 33.42 0.35
C HIS A 550 -7.94 31.96 0.80
N THR A 551 -7.48 31.00 -0.01
CA THR A 551 -7.67 29.58 0.30
C THR A 551 -6.56 28.72 -0.28
N ILE A 552 -6.10 27.73 0.48
CA ILE A 552 -5.37 26.57 -0.05
C ILE A 552 -6.27 25.34 0.05
N VAL A 553 -6.29 24.51 -0.99
CA VAL A 553 -6.91 23.18 -0.97
C VAL A 553 -5.83 22.14 -1.25
N GLY A 554 -5.58 21.28 -0.26
CA GLY A 554 -4.68 20.14 -0.38
C GLY A 554 -5.47 18.88 -0.73
N LEU A 555 -5.22 18.33 -1.91
CA LEU A 555 -5.89 17.15 -2.46
C LEU A 555 -4.95 15.95 -2.28
N ASP A 556 -5.30 15.07 -1.35
CA ASP A 556 -4.49 13.97 -0.83
C ASP A 556 -2.99 14.35 -0.68
N PRO A 557 -2.65 15.32 0.19
CA PRO A 557 -1.29 15.83 0.34
C PRO A 557 -0.29 14.71 0.59
N ALA A 558 0.89 14.72 -0.03
CA ALA A 558 1.77 13.56 -0.04
C ALA A 558 2.28 13.16 1.36
N GLY A 559 2.16 11.88 1.70
CA GLY A 559 2.64 11.29 2.95
C GLY A 559 4.16 11.12 3.03
N PRO A 560 4.81 10.43 2.06
CA PRO A 560 6.20 10.04 2.18
C PRO A 560 7.16 11.23 2.25
N LEU A 561 8.09 11.19 3.21
CA LEU A 561 9.10 12.22 3.50
C LEU A 561 8.54 13.57 3.98
N PHE A 562 7.28 13.61 4.43
CA PHE A 562 6.71 14.73 5.18
C PHE A 562 6.47 14.36 6.65
N SER A 563 6.58 15.35 7.53
CA SER A 563 6.30 15.26 8.96
C SER A 563 5.70 16.58 9.46
N LEU A 564 4.79 16.50 10.44
CA LEU A 564 4.23 17.70 11.08
C LEU A 564 5.34 18.61 11.61
N GLY A 565 5.23 19.91 11.33
CA GLY A 565 6.18 20.93 11.76
C GLY A 565 7.40 21.14 10.86
N GLN A 566 7.53 20.41 9.73
CA GLN A 566 8.53 20.77 8.71
C GLN A 566 8.18 22.11 8.02
N SER A 567 9.18 22.85 7.57
CA SER A 567 8.99 24.17 6.92
C SER A 567 8.23 24.07 5.59
N ASP A 568 8.25 22.93 4.94
CA ASP A 568 7.67 22.68 3.62
C ASP A 568 6.36 21.87 3.62
N ILE A 569 5.88 21.39 4.77
CA ILE A 569 4.55 20.74 4.86
C ILE A 569 3.42 21.78 4.84
N MET A 570 2.30 21.48 4.19
CA MET A 570 1.11 22.36 4.20
C MET A 570 0.52 22.44 5.62
N ALA A 571 0.14 23.64 6.07
CA ALA A 571 -0.44 23.87 7.39
C ALA A 571 -1.56 24.93 7.37
N PRO A 572 -2.46 24.99 8.38
CA PRO A 572 -3.57 25.94 8.42
C PRO A 572 -3.14 27.42 8.39
N SER A 573 -1.90 27.72 8.78
CA SER A 573 -1.31 29.06 8.73
C SER A 573 -1.14 29.64 7.32
N ASP A 574 -1.13 28.78 6.30
CA ASP A 574 -0.56 29.12 4.98
C ASP A 574 -1.52 29.97 4.12
N ALA A 575 -2.79 30.08 4.51
CA ALA A 575 -3.82 30.92 3.89
C ALA A 575 -4.83 31.41 4.94
N GLN A 576 -5.80 32.24 4.52
CA GLN A 576 -6.96 32.62 5.35
C GLN A 576 -7.89 31.42 5.65
N TYR A 577 -7.78 30.37 4.84
CA TYR A 577 -8.44 29.09 5.03
C TYR A 577 -7.67 27.97 4.33
N VAL A 578 -7.48 26.84 4.99
CA VAL A 578 -6.89 25.64 4.40
C VAL A 578 -7.85 24.47 4.52
N GLU A 579 -8.20 23.88 3.39
CA GLU A 579 -9.00 22.66 3.32
C GLU A 579 -8.13 21.49 2.85
N ALA A 580 -8.26 20.32 3.47
CA ALA A 580 -7.55 19.12 3.06
C ALA A 580 -8.54 17.97 2.80
N VAL A 581 -8.38 17.30 1.66
CA VAL A 581 -9.18 16.13 1.26
C VAL A 581 -8.27 14.92 1.25
N PHE A 582 -8.55 13.92 2.07
CA PHE A 582 -7.76 12.72 2.25
C PHE A 582 -8.49 11.53 1.63
N SER A 583 -7.94 10.93 0.59
CA SER A 583 -8.54 9.81 -0.13
C SER A 583 -7.67 8.55 -0.17
N ASN A 584 -6.36 8.68 0.09
CA ASN A 584 -5.42 7.57 0.29
C ASN A 584 -4.41 7.85 1.44
N ALA A 585 -4.93 8.35 2.56
CA ALA A 585 -4.15 8.63 3.78
C ALA A 585 -3.45 7.38 4.33
N GLY A 586 -2.19 7.54 4.74
CA GLY A 586 -1.37 6.48 5.33
C GLY A 586 -0.66 5.57 4.32
N LEU A 587 -0.86 5.77 3.02
CA LEU A 587 -0.12 5.07 1.94
C LEU A 587 0.59 6.05 1.02
N LEU A 588 -0.14 6.81 0.19
CA LEU A 588 0.42 7.89 -0.63
C LEU A 588 0.08 9.27 -0.07
N GLY A 589 -1.10 9.43 0.54
CA GLY A 589 -1.51 10.62 1.27
C GLY A 589 -0.99 10.66 2.71
N PHE A 590 -0.85 11.86 3.27
CA PHE A 590 -0.42 12.12 4.64
C PHE A 590 -1.51 11.69 5.64
N ASP A 591 -1.11 11.08 6.75
CA ASP A 591 -2.02 10.34 7.64
C ASP A 591 -2.57 11.16 8.82
N LEU A 592 -2.42 12.49 8.80
CA LEU A 592 -2.88 13.37 9.88
C LEU A 592 -3.51 14.66 9.31
N PRO A 593 -4.42 15.33 10.05
CA PRO A 593 -4.99 16.62 9.67
C PRO A 593 -3.95 17.70 9.34
N LEU A 594 -4.14 18.41 8.22
CA LEU A 594 -3.27 19.48 7.72
C LEU A 594 -3.99 20.81 7.42
N GLY A 595 -5.32 20.82 7.35
CA GLY A 595 -6.14 22.01 7.12
C GLY A 595 -6.92 22.47 8.35
N ASP A 596 -7.55 23.64 8.25
CA ASP A 596 -8.63 24.05 9.15
C ASP A 596 -9.78 23.04 9.12
N ALA A 597 -10.13 22.57 7.93
CA ALA A 597 -11.07 21.47 7.70
C ALA A 597 -10.41 20.32 6.94
N ASN A 598 -10.74 19.09 7.37
CA ASN A 598 -10.08 17.87 6.94
C ASN A 598 -11.14 16.82 6.60
N PHE A 599 -11.29 16.51 5.32
CA PHE A 599 -12.36 15.72 4.75
C PHE A 599 -11.85 14.33 4.34
N TYR A 600 -12.54 13.27 4.79
CA TYR A 600 -12.13 11.88 4.59
C TYR A 600 -13.23 11.09 3.84
N PRO A 601 -13.38 11.28 2.51
CA PRO A 601 -14.28 10.48 1.67
C PRO A 601 -14.06 8.99 1.89
N ASN A 602 -15.14 8.27 2.21
CA ASN A 602 -15.17 6.82 2.40
C ASN A 602 -14.21 6.31 3.50
N GLY A 603 -13.91 7.15 4.50
CA GLY A 603 -12.89 6.87 5.53
C GLY A 603 -11.47 7.26 5.13
N GLY A 604 -11.28 7.77 3.92
CA GLY A 604 -10.08 8.48 3.46
C GLY A 604 -8.85 7.65 3.12
N ARG A 605 -8.98 6.32 3.06
CA ARG A 605 -7.89 5.39 2.70
C ARG A 605 -8.11 4.62 1.41
N SER A 606 -9.35 4.26 1.11
CA SER A 606 -9.70 3.49 -0.09
C SER A 606 -11.02 3.98 -0.64
N GLN A 607 -11.14 4.01 -1.96
CA GLN A 607 -12.22 4.73 -2.63
C GLN A 607 -13.09 3.79 -3.48
N PRO A 608 -14.44 3.88 -3.39
CA PRO A 608 -15.35 3.11 -4.21
C PRO A 608 -15.02 3.24 -5.71
N GLY A 609 -15.04 2.11 -6.42
CA GLY A 609 -14.72 2.05 -7.86
C GLY A 609 -13.24 1.90 -8.21
N CYS A 610 -12.31 2.02 -7.26
CA CYS A 610 -10.88 1.77 -7.53
C CYS A 610 -10.49 0.29 -7.63
N GLY A 611 -11.38 -0.64 -7.29
CA GLY A 611 -11.12 -2.08 -7.40
C GLY A 611 -9.97 -2.54 -6.50
N ILE A 612 -9.00 -3.26 -7.08
CA ILE A 612 -7.78 -3.70 -6.39
C ILE A 612 -6.68 -2.66 -6.63
N ASP A 613 -6.58 -1.66 -5.75
CA ASP A 613 -5.66 -0.53 -5.87
C ASP A 613 -4.47 -0.64 -4.89
N LEU A 614 -3.63 -1.67 -5.07
CA LEU A 614 -2.52 -2.00 -4.16
C LEU A 614 -1.45 -0.91 -4.05
N ALA A 615 -1.25 -0.14 -5.12
CA ALA A 615 -0.34 1.01 -5.11
C ALA A 615 -1.03 2.29 -4.64
N GLY A 616 -2.37 2.28 -4.50
CA GLY A 616 -3.16 3.42 -4.06
C GLY A 616 -3.26 4.56 -5.08
N ASN A 617 -2.89 4.36 -6.35
CA ASN A 617 -2.85 5.43 -7.35
C ASN A 617 -4.27 5.94 -7.69
N CYS A 618 -5.26 5.05 -7.76
CA CYS A 618 -6.64 5.45 -8.02
C CYS A 618 -7.24 6.20 -6.82
N ALA A 619 -7.05 5.67 -5.61
CA ALA A 619 -7.48 6.29 -4.37
C ALA A 619 -6.80 7.65 -4.16
N HIS A 620 -5.52 7.80 -4.52
CA HIS A 620 -4.77 9.06 -4.44
C HIS A 620 -5.29 10.10 -5.44
N SER A 621 -5.55 9.72 -6.69
CA SER A 621 -6.13 10.61 -7.71
C SER A 621 -7.58 11.01 -7.40
N ARG A 622 -8.37 10.15 -6.74
CA ARG A 622 -9.79 10.40 -6.46
C ARG A 622 -10.04 11.72 -5.71
N ALA A 623 -9.14 12.21 -4.85
CA ALA A 623 -9.30 13.52 -4.20
C ALA A 623 -9.54 14.67 -5.19
N HIS A 624 -8.80 14.70 -6.31
CA HIS A 624 -8.98 15.77 -7.31
C HIS A 624 -10.22 15.58 -8.19
N GLU A 625 -10.70 14.34 -8.36
CA GLU A 625 -11.96 14.05 -9.05
C GLU A 625 -13.17 14.50 -8.20
N LEU A 626 -13.18 14.15 -6.91
CA LEU A 626 -14.21 14.56 -5.96
C LEU A 626 -14.23 16.09 -5.80
N PHE A 627 -13.07 16.73 -5.67
CA PHE A 627 -12.99 18.18 -5.59
C PHE A 627 -13.47 18.85 -6.90
N ALA A 628 -13.10 18.33 -8.07
CA ALA A 628 -13.58 18.87 -9.34
C ALA A 628 -15.12 18.84 -9.42
N GLU A 629 -15.75 17.71 -9.10
CA GLU A 629 -17.21 17.61 -9.04
C GLU A 629 -17.82 18.55 -7.98
N SER A 630 -17.15 18.74 -6.83
CA SER A 630 -17.65 19.59 -5.74
C SER A 630 -17.91 21.03 -6.19
N VAL A 631 -17.13 21.53 -7.16
CA VAL A 631 -17.23 22.90 -7.69
C VAL A 631 -18.55 23.15 -8.42
N SER A 632 -19.15 22.13 -9.05
CA SER A 632 -20.36 22.31 -9.89
C SER A 632 -21.53 21.38 -9.58
N THR A 633 -21.43 20.53 -8.55
CA THR A 633 -22.52 19.66 -8.13
C THR A 633 -23.67 20.47 -7.51
N THR A 634 -24.91 20.06 -7.79
CA THR A 634 -26.12 20.67 -7.19
C THR A 634 -26.58 19.97 -5.91
N VAL A 635 -26.02 18.80 -5.59
CA VAL A 635 -26.37 18.04 -4.37
C VAL A 635 -25.31 18.19 -3.28
N GLY A 636 -24.03 18.31 -3.65
CA GLY A 636 -22.93 18.51 -2.70
C GLY A 636 -22.35 17.21 -2.13
N PHE A 637 -21.16 17.34 -1.53
CA PHE A 637 -20.50 16.28 -0.76
C PHE A 637 -20.65 16.58 0.74
N TRP A 638 -21.87 16.42 1.26
CA TRP A 638 -22.18 16.71 2.65
C TRP A 638 -21.52 15.72 3.59
N ALA A 639 -20.81 16.25 4.58
CA ALA A 639 -20.00 15.47 5.50
C ALA A 639 -20.32 15.78 6.97
N THR A 640 -20.40 14.71 7.75
CA THR A 640 -20.60 14.77 9.20
C THR A 640 -19.29 15.17 9.86
N ARG A 641 -19.32 16.15 10.76
CA ARG A 641 -18.17 16.52 11.58
C ARG A 641 -17.97 15.48 12.68
N CYS A 642 -16.83 14.80 12.70
CA CYS A 642 -16.51 13.75 13.67
C CYS A 642 -15.89 14.36 14.95
N ALA A 643 -15.88 13.63 16.08
CA ALA A 643 -15.31 14.16 17.33
C ALA A 643 -13.79 14.19 17.31
N SER A 644 -13.14 13.28 16.56
CA SER A 644 -11.70 13.32 16.32
C SER A 644 -11.30 12.65 15.01
N HIS A 645 -10.05 12.87 14.60
CA HIS A 645 -9.42 12.12 13.51
C HIS A 645 -9.24 10.63 13.86
N ALA A 646 -9.02 10.29 15.13
CA ALA A 646 -8.89 8.90 15.58
C ALA A 646 -10.18 8.09 15.34
N GLU A 647 -11.36 8.72 15.48
CA GLU A 647 -12.63 8.05 15.12
C GLU A 647 -12.68 7.71 13.64
N VAL A 648 -12.28 8.64 12.76
CA VAL A 648 -12.30 8.42 11.31
C VAL A 648 -11.38 7.27 10.90
N ASN A 649 -10.17 7.20 11.48
CA ASN A 649 -9.24 6.11 11.25
C ASN A 649 -9.78 4.76 11.76
N ALA A 650 -10.56 4.77 12.84
CA ALA A 650 -11.28 3.60 13.37
C ALA A 650 -12.61 3.29 12.64
N GLY A 651 -12.90 3.95 11.51
CA GLY A 651 -14.13 3.72 10.74
C GLY A 651 -15.41 4.29 11.36
N ASN A 652 -15.30 5.11 12.41
CA ASN A 652 -16.40 5.75 13.15
C ASN A 652 -16.48 7.26 12.87
N CYS A 653 -17.55 7.92 13.36
CA CYS A 653 -17.69 9.37 13.33
C CYS A 653 -18.82 9.81 14.27
N THR A 654 -18.48 10.23 15.50
CA THR A 654 -19.47 10.78 16.42
C THR A 654 -19.77 12.23 16.02
N PRO A 655 -21.03 12.62 15.73
CA PRO A 655 -21.35 13.99 15.33
C PRO A 655 -20.95 15.02 16.40
N SER A 656 -20.01 15.90 16.06
CA SER A 656 -19.37 16.85 16.98
C SER A 656 -19.66 18.33 16.69
N GLY A 657 -20.52 18.60 15.72
CA GLY A 657 -20.88 19.95 15.29
C GLY A 657 -21.67 19.93 13.98
N ALA A 658 -21.82 21.11 13.37
CA ALA A 658 -22.53 21.25 12.10
C ALA A 658 -21.84 20.47 10.97
N SER A 659 -22.64 19.80 10.13
CA SER A 659 -22.18 19.20 8.89
C SER A 659 -21.78 20.28 7.88
N ALA A 660 -20.86 19.93 6.98
CA ALA A 660 -20.36 20.83 5.94
C ALA A 660 -20.15 20.08 4.62
N ALA A 661 -20.31 20.78 3.50
CA ALA A 661 -19.94 20.23 2.19
C ALA A 661 -18.43 20.33 1.97
N MET A 662 -17.80 19.25 1.49
CA MET A 662 -16.41 19.29 1.02
C MET A 662 -16.30 20.15 -0.24
N GLY A 663 -15.27 21.01 -0.32
CA GLY A 663 -14.93 21.80 -1.50
C GLY A 663 -15.96 22.86 -1.88
N GLY A 664 -16.28 22.89 -3.18
CA GLY A 664 -17.24 23.84 -3.75
C GLY A 664 -16.67 25.22 -4.09
N GLU A 665 -17.53 26.03 -4.72
CA GLU A 665 -17.24 27.42 -5.09
C GLU A 665 -18.48 28.29 -4.78
N PRO A 666 -18.39 29.34 -3.94
CA PRO A 666 -17.18 29.77 -3.22
C PRO A 666 -16.75 28.76 -2.14
N SER A 667 -15.49 28.86 -1.70
CA SER A 667 -14.92 27.97 -0.68
C SER A 667 -15.56 28.15 0.71
N ASN A 668 -15.22 27.24 1.63
CA ASN A 668 -15.72 27.22 3.00
C ASN A 668 -15.13 28.30 3.94
N HIS A 669 -14.22 29.16 3.45
CA HIS A 669 -13.69 30.30 4.20
C HIS A 669 -14.82 31.18 4.75
N GLY A 670 -14.71 31.59 6.02
CA GLY A 670 -15.71 32.42 6.70
C GLY A 670 -17.01 31.72 7.10
N ARG A 671 -17.21 30.43 6.76
CA ARG A 671 -18.44 29.66 7.09
C ARG A 671 -18.37 28.91 8.42
N GLY A 672 -17.26 29.00 9.14
CA GLY A 672 -17.05 28.28 10.41
C GLY A 672 -16.74 26.79 10.25
N VAL A 673 -16.52 26.29 9.02
CA VAL A 673 -16.20 24.89 8.73
C VAL A 673 -14.77 24.59 9.16
N ASN A 674 -14.61 23.84 10.26
CA ASN A 674 -13.32 23.44 10.82
C ASN A 674 -13.42 22.06 11.50
N GLY A 675 -12.27 21.40 11.66
CA GLY A 675 -12.14 20.08 12.29
C GLY A 675 -12.02 18.95 11.26
N VAL A 676 -12.62 17.81 11.59
CA VAL A 676 -12.52 16.56 10.82
C VAL A 676 -13.91 16.13 10.37
N PHE A 677 -14.03 15.72 9.12
CA PHE A 677 -15.29 15.42 8.45
C PHE A 677 -15.21 14.10 7.68
N ARG A 678 -16.30 13.31 7.72
CA ARG A 678 -16.43 12.05 6.98
C ARG A 678 -17.75 12.00 6.22
N PHE A 679 -17.72 11.40 5.03
CA PHE A 679 -18.86 11.17 4.14
C PHE A 679 -18.57 9.97 3.23
N ASN A 680 -19.57 9.49 2.51
CA ASN A 680 -19.43 8.44 1.50
C ASN A 680 -19.67 9.00 0.09
N THR A 681 -19.21 8.30 -0.94
CA THR A 681 -19.40 8.66 -2.35
C THR A 681 -19.84 7.47 -3.17
N ASN A 682 -20.43 7.72 -4.34
CA ASN A 682 -20.61 6.68 -5.35
C ASN A 682 -19.25 6.15 -5.86
N SER A 683 -19.27 5.01 -6.55
CA SER A 683 -18.08 4.39 -7.16
C SER A 683 -17.66 4.97 -8.50
N ALA A 684 -18.56 5.71 -9.15
CA ALA A 684 -18.34 6.37 -10.44
C ALA A 684 -19.03 7.74 -10.43
N PHE A 685 -18.61 8.62 -11.34
CA PHE A 685 -19.23 9.93 -11.53
C PHE A 685 -20.72 9.80 -11.95
N PRO A 686 -21.65 10.60 -11.40
CA PRO A 686 -21.46 11.58 -10.33
C PRO A 686 -21.20 10.90 -8.98
N PHE A 687 -20.09 11.27 -8.34
CA PHE A 687 -19.66 10.73 -7.06
C PHE A 687 -20.47 11.28 -5.88
N ALA A 688 -21.05 12.48 -6.01
CA ALA A 688 -21.82 13.14 -4.97
C ALA A 688 -23.15 12.40 -4.71
N MET A 689 -23.48 12.23 -3.43
CA MET A 689 -24.69 11.50 -2.99
C MET A 689 -25.80 12.43 -2.47
N GLY A 690 -25.46 13.67 -2.09
CA GLY A 690 -26.35 14.60 -1.36
C GLY A 690 -26.29 14.44 0.15
#